data_AF-A0A9N9Z1U4-F1
#
_entry.id   AF-A0A9N9Z1U4-F1
#
_cell.length_a   1.000
_cell.length_b   1.000
_cell.length_c   1.000
_cell.angle_alpha   90.00
_cell.angle_beta   90.00
_cell.angle_gamma   90.00
#
_symmetry.space_group_name_H-M   'P 1'
#
loop_
_entity.id
_entity.type
_entity.pdbx_description
1 polymer ?
#
loop_
_entity_poly.entity_id
_entity_poly.type
_entity_poly.pdbx_seq_one_letter_code
_entity_poly.pdbx_strand_id
1 'polypeptide(L)'
;MSLRYDGQVVVVTGAGSGLGRAYAEFFGSRGAKVVVNDLGSSLQGKGNSLKAADAVVSQIITNGGIAIANYDSVENGKSIIDTAISSFGRVDILINNAGILRDVSFKNMTDEDWDSVQAVHMRGVYKTTQAAWPYFRQQKFGRIILTSSAAGLYGNFGQCNYSAAKSGMVGLGETLAKEGAKYNILTNIIAPVAASRMTATVMPPDLLHQLTPDLVVPVVAVLVHPDTSFENGSVIEAGAGHVSRIRWERSAGAILRSDETLTPGAVLAKWADVNDFSNAEYPNTTADLVGLLKRSQDLPPNDPGENIRFDGRVAVVTGGGAGLGRAYSLGLARLGASVVVNDLANPHTVVEEIRALGGTAVPNQSSVENGEEVIKTAIDSFGRVDILINNAGILRDKSFQNMTDEMWDAVNNVHLRGTYKCAKAAYPYMRKQNYGRIINTTSTSGTYGNYGQANYAAAKTAIVGFSKALAIEGRKSNIIVNCISPSAGTNLTKGVLPEEIVKSRKPDYVAPIVLLLSSDKVPVDASGRIFEAGCGWQARTRFQRSDGYDFPHSTALTPEMVLDRWSEIVSFTPGKTSNPEMISDSRTRILANIKTSRDIPPSGRQWLDAISKARNAPARRSSMTFTDKEVILYNLSLGITPSQLPLVFEKHPDFHVLPSFGVIPGSTASRPFKLEDLVPNFNYKNMLHGEHLLEIRKYPIPTSGTFVSECRLIDILDKGKASIAIIGTLTKDAATGDEIFYNELTLFLRGTGGFGGRTTRSEHSGTKSSSTPPSRKPDMIIEEKTSPGQAALYRLNGDRNPLHIDPAVSSAGGFHKPILHGLCTFGIATKQIVLNYGPIKSIRSRFVGVVIPGETLQIESWKDGNDIIFQVRIEESGKLYMSTDVEALEISHHDLDNRSLGRYLLKTGNIPDLKLPIATEKIGYGQSNPTYFLDDAAGNRYVLRKKPHGQAISPVAHRIDREYRVLEALGSVKGFPVPKVYDICLDDSIIGTPFYVMEFVNGRIITDTDMAELSPDERREAWFSAIETLAWLHSLDPDKIGLEGYGKKANFYHRHCSTWSRIESQQAVVKDIKSGKPLGRAHEKYDEVLNYIKANLPGERYAIVHGDFKFDNLILHPTEPRVICILDWELSTIGHPLMDLVFHVSPFFSDYTKSGKSALSSRVSPYKPENRSASGIPEPRELLDRYAEIVGFDMSRDGGGKDWEVAIIFQYLRGATISHGIQARSISGQASSDFGHLYFDKTKQAMDAAFQRVKNLREKKTGGNKL
;
A
#
# COMPACT_ATOMS: atom_id res chain seq x y z
N MET A 1 -33.98 27.81 20.39
CA MET A 1 -34.13 28.69 19.20
C MET A 1 -32.94 28.44 18.28
N SER A 2 -33.11 28.48 16.96
CA SER A 2 -32.00 28.31 16.02
C SER A 2 -31.05 29.51 16.06
N LEU A 3 -29.74 29.30 16.07
CA LEU A 3 -28.72 30.35 15.94
C LEU A 3 -28.85 31.03 14.56
N ARG A 4 -28.88 32.36 14.58
CA ARG A 4 -29.15 33.24 13.44
C ARG A 4 -28.05 34.29 13.33
N TYR A 5 -27.76 34.71 12.10
CA TYR A 5 -26.73 35.72 11.80
C TYR A 5 -27.33 36.90 11.05
N ASP A 6 -28.59 37.21 11.35
CA ASP A 6 -29.33 38.28 10.68
C ASP A 6 -28.61 39.61 10.87
N GLY A 7 -28.42 40.33 9.75
CA GLY A 7 -27.72 41.61 9.74
C GLY A 7 -26.19 41.54 9.86
N GLN A 8 -25.61 40.35 10.03
CA GLN A 8 -24.15 40.15 10.04
C GLN A 8 -23.60 40.02 8.61
N VAL A 9 -22.37 40.48 8.40
CA VAL A 9 -21.62 40.31 7.15
C VAL A 9 -20.47 39.33 7.34
N VAL A 10 -20.46 38.27 6.53
CA VAL A 10 -19.48 37.19 6.59
C VAL A 10 -18.62 37.20 5.32
N VAL A 11 -17.30 37.28 5.48
CA VAL A 11 -16.34 37.09 4.40
C VAL A 11 -15.74 35.68 4.53
N VAL A 12 -15.85 34.88 3.46
CA VAL A 12 -15.26 33.54 3.41
C VAL A 12 -14.26 33.47 2.26
N THR A 13 -13.00 33.20 2.56
CA THR A 13 -11.95 33.05 1.54
C THR A 13 -11.85 31.61 1.03
N GLY A 14 -11.59 31.43 -0.26
CA GLY A 14 -11.57 30.10 -0.91
C GLY A 14 -12.93 29.40 -0.86
N ALA A 15 -14.00 30.16 -1.11
CA ALA A 15 -15.38 29.75 -0.90
C ALA A 15 -16.06 29.16 -2.15
N GLY A 16 -15.35 28.98 -3.26
CA GLY A 16 -15.92 28.41 -4.49
C GLY A 16 -16.13 26.89 -4.44
N SER A 17 -15.55 26.18 -3.46
CA SER A 17 -15.76 24.74 -3.28
C SER A 17 -15.43 24.25 -1.86
N GLY A 18 -15.74 22.98 -1.58
CA GLY A 18 -15.35 22.30 -0.33
C GLY A 18 -15.87 23.00 0.93
N LEU A 19 -15.01 23.12 1.93
CA LEU A 19 -15.36 23.65 3.25
C LEU A 19 -15.73 25.14 3.21
N GLY A 20 -15.04 25.94 2.40
CA GLY A 20 -15.37 27.36 2.22
C GLY A 20 -16.76 27.57 1.63
N ARG A 21 -17.13 26.77 0.62
CA ARG A 21 -18.49 26.77 0.06
C ARG A 21 -19.53 26.42 1.12
N ALA A 22 -19.28 25.38 1.91
CA ALA A 22 -20.20 24.94 2.95
C ALA A 22 -20.42 26.01 4.03
N TYR A 23 -19.37 26.74 4.44
CA TYR A 23 -19.53 27.91 5.30
C TYR A 23 -20.41 28.98 4.66
N ALA A 24 -20.12 29.37 3.41
CA ALA A 24 -20.85 30.42 2.72
C ALA A 24 -22.35 30.09 2.57
N GLU A 25 -22.68 28.87 2.13
CA GLU A 25 -24.06 28.41 2.00
C GLU A 25 -24.77 28.36 3.36
N PHE A 26 -24.10 27.86 4.40
CA PHE A 26 -24.66 27.83 5.75
C PHE A 26 -24.98 29.24 6.27
N PHE A 27 -24.01 30.17 6.25
CA PHE A 27 -24.23 31.53 6.76
C PHE A 27 -25.30 32.28 5.95
N GLY A 28 -25.32 32.08 4.62
CA GLY A 28 -26.38 32.61 3.75
C GLY A 28 -27.77 32.08 4.15
N SER A 29 -27.89 30.77 4.37
CA SER A 29 -29.15 30.16 4.86
C SER A 29 -29.55 30.65 6.26
N ARG A 30 -28.57 31.09 7.06
CA ARG A 30 -28.75 31.60 8.42
C ARG A 30 -28.86 33.13 8.52
N GLY A 31 -29.10 33.82 7.40
CA GLY A 31 -29.46 35.25 7.36
C GLY A 31 -28.30 36.23 7.24
N ALA A 32 -27.06 35.73 7.17
CA ALA A 32 -25.92 36.59 6.95
C ALA A 32 -25.87 37.07 5.49
N LYS A 33 -25.24 38.22 5.27
CA LYS A 33 -24.81 38.69 3.95
C LYS A 33 -23.40 38.17 3.70
N VAL A 34 -23.19 37.41 2.63
CA VAL A 34 -21.95 36.64 2.43
C VAL A 34 -21.12 37.20 1.27
N VAL A 35 -19.85 37.50 1.52
CA VAL A 35 -18.85 37.69 0.46
C VAL A 35 -18.17 36.35 0.19
N VAL A 36 -18.40 35.81 -1.01
CA VAL A 36 -17.83 34.55 -1.49
C VAL A 36 -16.56 34.88 -2.28
N ASN A 37 -15.41 34.82 -1.61
CA ASN A 37 -14.12 35.02 -2.28
C ASN A 37 -13.57 33.72 -2.85
N ASP A 38 -13.26 33.68 -4.15
CA ASP A 38 -12.50 32.59 -4.76
C ASP A 38 -11.76 33.08 -6.02
N LEU A 39 -10.45 32.83 -6.08
CA LEU A 39 -9.60 33.22 -7.21
C LEU A 39 -9.89 32.40 -8.49
N GLY A 40 -10.54 31.23 -8.38
CA GLY A 40 -10.85 30.37 -9.53
C GLY A 40 -9.70 29.49 -10.02
N SER A 41 -8.66 29.28 -9.20
CA SER A 41 -7.47 28.49 -9.54
C SER A 41 -7.56 27.03 -9.08
N SER A 42 -6.86 26.11 -9.77
CA SER A 42 -6.76 24.70 -9.38
C SER A 42 -5.96 24.52 -8.08
N LEU A 43 -5.95 23.31 -7.50
CA LEU A 43 -5.15 22.95 -6.29
C LEU A 43 -3.65 23.29 -6.42
N GLN A 44 -3.15 23.26 -7.66
CA GLN A 44 -1.78 23.63 -8.00
C GLN A 44 -1.62 25.14 -8.27
N GLY A 45 -2.60 25.97 -7.95
CA GLY A 45 -2.62 27.41 -8.25
C GLY A 45 -2.69 27.75 -9.75
N LYS A 46 -3.12 26.81 -10.62
CA LYS A 46 -3.18 27.03 -12.08
C LYS A 46 -4.63 27.19 -12.57
N GLY A 47 -4.94 28.24 -13.34
CA GLY A 47 -6.24 28.45 -14.03
C GLY A 47 -7.06 29.64 -13.51
N ASN A 48 -7.94 30.19 -14.37
CA ASN A 48 -8.79 31.37 -14.12
C ASN A 48 -10.29 31.07 -14.31
N SER A 49 -10.85 30.06 -13.63
CA SER A 49 -12.30 29.81 -13.71
C SER A 49 -13.05 30.70 -12.71
N LEU A 50 -13.35 31.93 -13.11
CA LEU A 50 -14.13 32.90 -12.32
C LEU A 50 -15.53 32.36 -11.91
N LYS A 51 -16.00 31.29 -12.55
CA LYS A 51 -17.34 30.72 -12.39
C LYS A 51 -17.61 30.05 -11.02
N ALA A 52 -16.58 29.76 -10.21
CA ALA A 52 -16.76 29.00 -8.97
C ALA A 52 -17.45 29.82 -7.87
N ALA A 53 -17.01 31.07 -7.63
CA ALA A 53 -17.64 31.97 -6.67
C ALA A 53 -19.07 32.34 -7.11
N ASP A 54 -19.26 32.63 -8.40
CA ASP A 54 -20.57 32.92 -8.99
C ASP A 54 -21.60 31.80 -8.77
N ALA A 55 -21.18 30.54 -8.88
CA ALA A 55 -22.07 29.40 -8.68
C ALA A 55 -22.59 29.31 -7.24
N VAL A 56 -21.71 29.57 -6.26
CA VAL A 56 -22.08 29.57 -4.84
C VAL A 56 -22.97 30.76 -4.51
N VAL A 57 -22.64 31.95 -5.04
CA VAL A 57 -23.49 33.15 -4.88
C VAL A 57 -24.87 32.92 -5.46
N SER A 58 -24.96 32.38 -6.68
CA SER A 58 -26.22 32.04 -7.32
C SER A 58 -27.04 31.08 -6.47
N GLN A 59 -26.40 30.04 -5.92
CA GLN A 59 -27.06 29.07 -5.05
C GLN A 59 -27.62 29.71 -3.77
N ILE A 60 -26.87 30.63 -3.15
CA ILE A 60 -27.32 31.36 -1.96
C ILE A 60 -28.52 32.26 -2.30
N ILE A 61 -28.46 33.00 -3.41
CA ILE A 61 -29.54 33.89 -3.85
C ILE A 61 -30.80 33.09 -4.21
N THR A 62 -30.68 31.99 -4.94
CA THR A 62 -31.80 31.10 -5.27
C THR A 62 -32.49 30.56 -4.01
N ASN A 63 -31.72 30.34 -2.94
CA ASN A 63 -32.25 29.88 -1.65
C ASN A 63 -32.73 31.03 -0.74
N GLY A 64 -32.84 32.26 -1.26
CA GLY A 64 -33.35 33.43 -0.55
C GLY A 64 -32.34 34.17 0.33
N GLY A 65 -31.05 33.83 0.25
CA GLY A 65 -29.97 34.53 0.94
C GLY A 65 -29.41 35.73 0.17
N ILE A 66 -28.47 36.45 0.77
CA ILE A 66 -27.78 37.60 0.16
C ILE A 66 -26.29 37.28 0.06
N ALA A 67 -25.75 37.28 -1.15
CA ALA A 67 -24.32 37.05 -1.36
C ALA A 67 -23.77 37.86 -2.54
N ILE A 68 -22.45 38.10 -2.53
CA ILE A 68 -21.71 38.70 -3.63
C ILE A 68 -20.37 37.97 -3.84
N ALA A 69 -19.95 37.83 -5.10
CA ALA A 69 -18.68 37.18 -5.44
C ALA A 69 -17.53 38.18 -5.36
N ASN A 70 -16.35 37.68 -5.00
CA ASN A 70 -15.09 38.39 -5.13
C ASN A 70 -14.03 37.44 -5.72
N TYR A 71 -13.17 37.95 -6.59
CA TYR A 71 -12.20 37.15 -7.37
C TYR A 71 -10.74 37.46 -7.04
N ASP A 72 -10.48 38.33 -6.06
CA ASP A 72 -9.13 38.74 -5.73
C ASP A 72 -8.34 37.62 -5.04
N SER A 73 -7.02 37.62 -5.25
CA SER A 73 -6.11 36.80 -4.43
C SER A 73 -6.21 37.26 -2.98
N VAL A 74 -6.11 36.31 -2.04
CA VAL A 74 -6.05 36.60 -0.60
C VAL A 74 -4.84 37.44 -0.20
N GLU A 75 -3.80 37.47 -1.03
CA GLU A 75 -2.67 38.39 -0.89
C GLU A 75 -3.11 39.85 -1.01
N ASN A 76 -4.19 40.11 -1.74
CA ASN A 76 -4.80 41.42 -1.89
C ASN A 76 -6.03 41.57 -0.98
N GLY A 77 -5.86 41.21 0.30
CA GLY A 77 -6.94 41.14 1.29
C GLY A 77 -7.77 42.43 1.43
N LYS A 78 -7.19 43.60 1.12
CA LYS A 78 -7.92 44.87 1.10
C LYS A 78 -9.07 44.87 0.09
N SER A 79 -8.86 44.41 -1.15
CA SER A 79 -9.90 44.36 -2.18
C SER A 79 -11.08 43.45 -1.76
N ILE A 80 -10.76 42.34 -1.09
CA ILE A 80 -11.76 41.40 -0.56
C ILE A 80 -12.63 42.07 0.51
N ILE A 81 -12.00 42.75 1.48
CA ILE A 81 -12.74 43.46 2.54
C ILE A 81 -13.49 44.67 2.00
N ASP A 82 -12.90 45.43 1.06
CA ASP A 82 -13.56 46.55 0.39
C ASP A 82 -14.84 46.10 -0.33
N THR A 83 -14.89 44.87 -0.86
CA THR A 83 -16.12 44.30 -1.44
C THR A 83 -17.23 44.18 -0.39
N ALA A 84 -16.90 43.71 0.83
CA ALA A 84 -17.86 43.64 1.93
C ALA A 84 -18.34 45.03 2.37
N ILE A 85 -17.41 45.98 2.51
CA ILE A 85 -17.71 47.35 2.94
C ILE A 85 -18.55 48.09 1.91
N SER A 86 -18.18 48.04 0.63
CA SER A 86 -18.91 48.72 -0.45
C SER A 86 -20.30 48.13 -0.69
N SER A 87 -20.47 46.81 -0.56
CA SER A 87 -21.74 46.14 -0.83
C SER A 87 -22.68 46.15 0.37
N PHE A 88 -22.15 46.00 1.59
CA PHE A 88 -22.93 45.74 2.80
C PHE A 88 -22.67 46.72 3.95
N GLY A 89 -21.69 47.61 3.82
CA GLY A 89 -21.37 48.68 4.78
C GLY A 89 -20.58 48.25 6.01
N ARG A 90 -20.30 46.95 6.19
CA ARG A 90 -19.61 46.39 7.36
C ARG A 90 -19.00 45.02 7.07
N VAL A 91 -18.18 44.52 7.99
CA VAL A 91 -17.72 43.13 8.07
C VAL A 91 -17.75 42.71 9.53
N ASP A 92 -18.28 41.53 9.83
CA ASP A 92 -18.44 41.04 11.20
C ASP A 92 -17.68 39.73 11.46
N ILE A 93 -17.68 38.85 10.46
CA ILE A 93 -17.08 37.53 10.53
C ILE A 93 -16.09 37.37 9.37
N LEU A 94 -14.85 37.02 9.66
CA LEU A 94 -13.83 36.67 8.67
C LEU A 94 -13.40 35.21 8.84
N ILE A 95 -13.71 34.39 7.83
CA ILE A 95 -13.30 32.99 7.78
C ILE A 95 -12.14 32.85 6.80
N ASN A 96 -10.94 32.75 7.36
CA ASN A 96 -9.71 32.51 6.62
C ASN A 96 -9.56 31.02 6.30
N ASN A 97 -10.08 30.61 5.13
CA ASN A 97 -10.15 29.22 4.68
C ASN A 97 -9.35 28.94 3.39
N ALA A 98 -9.06 29.96 2.56
CA ALA A 98 -8.32 29.77 1.31
C ALA A 98 -7.00 29.00 1.49
N GLY A 99 -6.67 28.14 0.53
CA GLY A 99 -5.47 27.32 0.62
C GLY A 99 -5.13 26.55 -0.64
N ILE A 100 -3.83 26.28 -0.81
CA ILE A 100 -3.24 25.44 -1.86
C ILE A 100 -2.32 24.35 -1.28
N LEU A 101 -1.93 23.36 -2.10
CA LEU A 101 -0.89 22.38 -1.76
C LEU A 101 0.25 22.35 -2.77
N ARG A 102 1.43 21.98 -2.28
CA ARG A 102 2.64 21.63 -3.04
C ARG A 102 3.34 20.47 -2.33
N ASP A 103 2.70 19.30 -2.40
CA ASP A 103 3.17 18.11 -1.70
C ASP A 103 4.40 17.55 -2.42
N VAL A 104 5.53 17.62 -1.73
CA VAL A 104 6.83 17.17 -2.25
C VAL A 104 7.76 16.94 -1.07
N SER A 105 8.51 15.83 -1.11
CA SER A 105 9.55 15.56 -0.09
C SER A 105 10.49 16.75 0.05
N PHE A 106 10.96 17.04 1.26
CA PHE A 106 11.85 18.16 1.54
C PHE A 106 13.08 18.21 0.64
N LYS A 107 13.66 17.05 0.29
CA LYS A 107 14.78 16.97 -0.68
C LYS A 107 14.43 17.61 -2.03
N ASN A 108 13.21 17.42 -2.51
CA ASN A 108 12.79 17.84 -3.85
C ASN A 108 12.00 19.16 -3.85
N MET A 109 11.64 19.70 -2.68
CA MET A 109 10.91 20.97 -2.55
C MET A 109 11.69 22.15 -3.16
N THR A 110 11.07 22.91 -4.05
CA THR A 110 11.67 24.14 -4.60
C THR A 110 11.30 25.35 -3.74
N ASP A 111 11.99 26.47 -3.94
CA ASP A 111 11.61 27.72 -3.28
C ASP A 111 10.24 28.21 -3.72
N GLU A 112 9.88 28.01 -4.99
CA GLU A 112 8.55 28.35 -5.50
C GLU A 112 7.45 27.53 -4.81
N ASP A 113 7.71 26.24 -4.54
CA ASP A 113 6.78 25.40 -3.77
C ASP A 113 6.61 25.91 -2.33
N TRP A 114 7.67 26.46 -1.73
CA TRP A 114 7.62 27.05 -0.40
C TRP A 114 6.89 28.40 -0.42
N ASP A 115 7.35 29.32 -1.25
CA ASP A 115 6.93 30.71 -1.32
C ASP A 115 5.44 30.81 -1.69
N SER A 116 4.97 30.01 -2.66
CA SER A 116 3.54 29.99 -3.03
C SER A 116 2.63 29.53 -1.89
N VAL A 117 3.03 28.52 -1.12
CA VAL A 117 2.26 28.03 0.04
C VAL A 117 2.24 29.08 1.16
N GLN A 118 3.37 29.71 1.46
CA GLN A 118 3.42 30.78 2.47
C GLN A 118 2.63 32.02 2.04
N ALA A 119 2.67 32.38 0.76
CA ALA A 119 1.94 33.53 0.22
C ALA A 119 0.42 33.39 0.42
N VAL A 120 -0.15 32.23 0.10
CA VAL A 120 -1.58 32.00 0.26
C VAL A 120 -1.98 31.82 1.73
N HIS A 121 -1.29 30.95 2.46
CA HIS A 121 -1.72 30.52 3.79
C HIS A 121 -1.28 31.48 4.90
N MET A 122 -0.05 32.00 4.89
CA MET A 122 0.42 32.90 5.94
C MET A 122 0.16 34.36 5.58
N ARG A 123 0.69 34.81 4.44
CA ARG A 123 0.55 36.21 4.01
C ARG A 123 -0.91 36.54 3.69
N GLY A 124 -1.63 35.67 2.98
CA GLY A 124 -3.05 35.90 2.66
C GLY A 124 -3.94 36.05 3.90
N VAL A 125 -3.71 35.24 4.93
CA VAL A 125 -4.42 35.35 6.22
C VAL A 125 -4.06 36.64 6.94
N TYR A 126 -2.78 37.02 6.96
CA TYR A 126 -2.36 38.32 7.49
C TYR A 126 -3.06 39.47 6.77
N LYS A 127 -3.01 39.52 5.43
CA LYS A 127 -3.53 40.63 4.63
C LYS A 127 -5.04 40.82 4.75
N THR A 128 -5.80 39.74 4.73
CA THR A 128 -7.27 39.78 4.91
C THR A 128 -7.66 40.18 6.32
N THR A 129 -6.98 39.65 7.34
CA THR A 129 -7.21 39.99 8.74
C THR A 129 -6.83 41.44 9.03
N GLN A 130 -5.67 41.89 8.53
CA GLN A 130 -5.19 43.27 8.66
C GLN A 130 -6.18 44.26 8.03
N ALA A 131 -6.75 43.93 6.87
CA ALA A 131 -7.75 44.76 6.20
C ALA A 131 -9.08 44.83 6.97
N ALA A 132 -9.53 43.75 7.61
CA ALA A 132 -10.76 43.73 8.40
C ALA A 132 -10.60 44.39 9.79
N TRP A 133 -9.38 44.39 10.34
CA TRP A 133 -9.10 44.80 11.72
C TRP A 133 -9.57 46.21 12.10
N PRO A 134 -9.37 47.27 11.27
CA PRO A 134 -9.85 48.61 11.59
C PRO A 134 -11.36 48.67 11.76
N TYR A 135 -12.11 47.97 10.90
CA TYR A 135 -13.58 47.91 10.96
C TYR A 135 -14.05 47.20 12.22
N PHE A 136 -13.50 46.02 12.51
CA PHE A 136 -13.80 45.29 13.75
C PHE A 136 -13.54 46.12 15.01
N ARG A 137 -12.44 46.88 15.03
CA ARG A 137 -12.11 47.76 16.15
C ARG A 137 -13.05 48.94 16.28
N GLN A 138 -13.41 49.57 15.16
CA GLN A 138 -14.32 50.71 15.14
C GLN A 138 -15.71 50.32 15.65
N GLN A 139 -16.22 49.18 15.21
CA GLN A 139 -17.54 48.68 15.60
C GLN A 139 -17.55 47.93 16.95
N LYS A 140 -16.37 47.70 17.56
CA LYS A 140 -16.20 46.90 18.79
C LYS A 140 -16.83 45.51 18.70
N PHE A 141 -16.66 44.87 17.54
CA PHE A 141 -17.13 43.51 17.31
C PHE A 141 -16.35 42.90 16.13
N GLY A 142 -15.86 41.68 16.30
CA GLY A 142 -15.34 40.87 15.20
C GLY A 142 -15.19 39.41 15.60
N ARG A 143 -15.31 38.52 14.62
CA ARG A 143 -15.07 37.07 14.80
C ARG A 143 -14.19 36.56 13.69
N ILE A 144 -13.09 35.91 14.04
CA ILE A 144 -12.06 35.49 13.10
C ILE A 144 -11.81 34.00 13.29
N ILE A 145 -11.85 33.26 12.18
CA ILE A 145 -11.51 31.84 12.13
C ILE A 145 -10.30 31.66 11.25
N LEU A 146 -9.24 31.07 11.83
CA LEU A 146 -8.03 30.69 11.09
C LEU A 146 -8.03 29.18 10.85
N THR A 147 -7.92 28.77 9.58
CA THR A 147 -7.97 27.34 9.20
C THR A 147 -6.57 26.72 9.23
N SER A 148 -6.20 26.10 10.36
CA SER A 148 -4.99 25.27 10.50
C SER A 148 -5.22 23.84 9.94
N SER A 149 -4.47 22.85 10.41
CA SER A 149 -4.66 21.43 10.08
C SER A 149 -3.89 20.52 11.05
N ALA A 150 -4.24 19.22 11.08
CA ALA A 150 -3.44 18.22 11.78
C ALA A 150 -1.97 18.19 11.30
N ALA A 151 -1.70 18.49 10.02
CA ALA A 151 -0.33 18.63 9.51
C ALA A 151 0.39 19.86 10.08
N GLY A 152 -0.33 20.97 10.30
CA GLY A 152 0.21 22.12 11.02
C GLY A 152 0.59 21.76 12.46
N LEU A 153 -0.29 21.06 13.16
CA LEU A 153 -0.11 20.74 14.58
C LEU A 153 0.96 19.66 14.82
N TYR A 154 1.03 18.63 13.97
CA TYR A 154 1.81 17.42 14.22
C TYR A 154 2.91 17.15 13.18
N GLY A 155 2.94 17.89 12.07
CA GLY A 155 3.83 17.66 10.93
C GLY A 155 3.36 16.49 10.04
N ASN A 156 3.66 16.58 8.74
CA ASN A 156 3.43 15.49 7.79
C ASN A 156 4.61 15.32 6.82
N PHE A 157 4.86 14.09 6.40
CA PHE A 157 5.87 13.79 5.38
C PHE A 157 5.50 14.47 4.05
N GLY A 158 6.44 15.13 3.40
CA GLY A 158 6.24 15.79 2.10
C GLY A 158 5.51 17.13 2.17
N GLN A 159 5.32 17.68 3.37
CA GLN A 159 4.54 18.90 3.60
C GLN A 159 5.23 19.88 4.55
N CYS A 160 6.56 20.03 4.47
CA CYS A 160 7.30 20.98 5.30
C CYS A 160 6.79 22.44 5.16
N ASN A 161 6.51 22.89 3.94
CA ASN A 161 5.91 24.19 3.64
C ASN A 161 4.51 24.35 4.24
N TYR A 162 3.61 23.39 3.98
CA TYR A 162 2.22 23.44 4.44
C TYR A 162 2.11 23.30 5.97
N SER A 163 2.88 22.40 6.58
CA SER A 163 2.95 22.23 8.04
C SER A 163 3.44 23.52 8.70
N ALA A 164 4.44 24.20 8.11
CA ALA A 164 4.89 25.49 8.59
C ALA A 164 3.77 26.55 8.55
N ALA A 165 3.10 26.70 7.40
CA ALA A 165 2.06 27.71 7.26
C ALA A 165 0.87 27.47 8.20
N LYS A 166 0.38 26.23 8.29
CA LYS A 166 -0.76 25.89 9.15
C LYS A 166 -0.43 26.01 10.64
N SER A 167 0.81 25.74 11.03
CA SER A 167 1.28 25.96 12.41
C SER A 167 1.45 27.45 12.73
N GLY A 168 1.91 28.26 11.79
CA GLY A 168 2.06 29.72 11.98
C GLY A 168 0.75 30.43 12.31
N MET A 169 -0.37 29.95 11.76
CA MET A 169 -1.71 30.44 12.09
C MET A 169 -2.09 30.26 13.57
N VAL A 170 -1.52 29.27 14.27
CA VAL A 170 -1.77 29.06 15.71
C VAL A 170 -1.22 30.24 16.51
N GLY A 171 0.07 30.55 16.34
CA GLY A 171 0.71 31.68 17.04
C GLY A 171 0.13 33.04 16.63
N LEU A 172 -0.26 33.20 15.36
CA LEU A 172 -0.97 34.39 14.89
C LEU A 172 -2.33 34.52 15.60
N GLY A 173 -3.12 33.44 15.63
CA GLY A 173 -4.45 33.44 16.20
C GLY A 173 -4.46 33.71 17.71
N GLU A 174 -3.55 33.10 18.47
CA GLU A 174 -3.36 33.37 19.90
C GLU A 174 -2.96 34.83 20.16
N THR A 175 -2.12 35.41 19.29
CA THR A 175 -1.75 36.83 19.40
C THR A 175 -2.93 37.74 19.11
N LEU A 176 -3.66 37.49 18.02
CA LEU A 176 -4.84 38.27 17.66
C LEU A 176 -5.93 38.17 18.73
N ALA A 177 -6.10 37.00 19.36
CA ALA A 177 -7.02 36.82 20.48
C ALA A 177 -6.70 37.77 21.65
N LYS A 178 -5.40 37.91 22.00
CA LYS A 178 -4.93 38.84 23.04
C LYS A 178 -5.09 40.31 22.63
N GLU A 179 -4.76 40.67 21.40
CA GLU A 179 -4.88 42.06 20.92
C GLU A 179 -6.34 42.52 20.73
N GLY A 180 -7.19 41.60 20.29
CA GLY A 180 -8.59 41.84 19.93
C GLY A 180 -9.56 41.84 21.11
N ALA A 181 -9.22 41.18 22.23
CA ALA A 181 -10.12 40.97 23.36
C ALA A 181 -10.80 42.26 23.86
N LYS A 182 -10.03 43.36 24.02
CA LYS A 182 -10.56 44.65 24.49
C LYS A 182 -11.54 45.34 23.52
N TYR A 183 -11.58 44.88 22.26
CA TYR A 183 -12.48 45.37 21.22
C TYR A 183 -13.59 44.36 20.90
N ASN A 184 -13.76 43.30 21.71
CA ASN A 184 -14.68 42.19 21.42
C ASN A 184 -14.43 41.58 20.03
N ILE A 185 -13.15 41.46 19.67
CA ILE A 185 -12.68 40.74 18.50
C ILE A 185 -12.13 39.41 19.00
N LEU A 186 -12.83 38.32 18.66
CA LEU A 186 -12.44 36.98 19.08
C LEU A 186 -11.85 36.23 17.89
N THR A 187 -10.71 35.58 18.11
CA THR A 187 -10.00 34.82 17.09
C THR A 187 -9.82 33.39 17.56
N ASN A 188 -10.32 32.42 16.80
CA ASN A 188 -10.15 31.00 17.10
C ASN A 188 -9.56 30.27 15.89
N ILE A 189 -8.94 29.13 16.14
CA ILE A 189 -8.25 28.33 15.14
C ILE A 189 -8.97 27.00 15.00
N ILE A 190 -9.26 26.59 13.77
CA ILE A 190 -9.85 25.28 13.48
C ILE A 190 -8.81 24.40 12.77
N ALA A 191 -8.68 23.15 13.20
CA ALA A 191 -7.88 22.10 12.58
C ALA A 191 -8.82 21.03 12.03
N PRO A 192 -9.38 21.24 10.82
CA PRO A 192 -10.45 20.42 10.31
C PRO A 192 -9.89 19.14 9.70
N VAL A 193 -10.62 18.04 9.88
CA VAL A 193 -10.44 16.80 9.13
C VAL A 193 -11.70 16.59 8.30
N ALA A 194 -11.71 17.23 7.14
CA ALA A 194 -12.81 17.17 6.18
C ALA A 194 -12.31 16.68 4.82
N ALA A 195 -13.21 16.01 4.10
CA ALA A 195 -13.11 15.71 2.69
C ALA A 195 -13.07 17.02 1.93
N SER A 196 -11.96 17.18 1.25
CA SER A 196 -11.70 18.24 0.31
C SER A 196 -10.94 17.63 -0.84
N ARG A 197 -10.83 18.37 -1.94
CA ARG A 197 -9.89 18.03 -3.00
C ARG A 197 -8.46 17.80 -2.48
N MET A 198 -8.11 18.41 -1.34
CA MET A 198 -6.82 18.33 -0.65
C MET A 198 -6.61 17.02 0.13
N THR A 199 -7.65 16.50 0.78
CA THR A 199 -7.57 15.22 1.51
C THR A 199 -7.77 14.00 0.60
N ALA A 200 -8.33 14.21 -0.60
CA ALA A 200 -8.55 13.17 -1.59
C ALA A 200 -7.28 12.55 -2.20
N THR A 201 -6.14 13.23 -2.12
CA THR A 201 -4.84 12.72 -2.57
C THR A 201 -4.14 11.84 -1.54
N VAL A 202 -4.63 11.82 -0.29
CA VAL A 202 -3.98 11.17 0.86
C VAL A 202 -4.88 10.22 1.63
N MET A 203 -6.17 10.13 1.30
CA MET A 203 -7.16 9.27 1.97
C MET A 203 -7.95 8.42 0.96
N PRO A 204 -8.31 7.17 1.30
CA PRO A 204 -9.15 6.33 0.45
C PRO A 204 -10.54 6.97 0.21
N PRO A 205 -11.16 6.79 -0.97
CA PRO A 205 -12.46 7.38 -1.31
C PRO A 205 -13.55 7.13 -0.26
N ASP A 206 -13.65 5.90 0.28
CA ASP A 206 -14.67 5.51 1.25
C ASP A 206 -14.60 6.28 2.58
N LEU A 207 -13.39 6.71 2.97
CA LEU A 207 -13.18 7.53 4.16
C LEU A 207 -13.55 9.00 3.90
N LEU A 208 -13.29 9.50 2.70
CA LEU A 208 -13.66 10.87 2.31
C LEU A 208 -15.18 11.08 2.30
N HIS A 209 -15.96 10.07 1.91
CA HIS A 209 -17.42 10.18 1.93
C HIS A 209 -18.02 10.41 3.33
N GLN A 210 -17.27 10.13 4.40
CA GLN A 210 -17.72 10.29 5.79
C GLN A 210 -17.15 11.54 6.48
N LEU A 211 -16.24 12.25 5.82
CA LEU A 211 -15.62 13.47 6.31
C LEU A 211 -16.29 14.70 5.70
N THR A 212 -17.62 14.78 5.68
CA THR A 212 -18.29 15.89 4.99
C THR A 212 -17.99 17.25 5.67
N PRO A 213 -17.85 18.33 4.88
CA PRO A 213 -17.71 19.69 5.42
C PRO A 213 -18.80 20.07 6.45
N ASP A 214 -20.00 19.54 6.29
CA ASP A 214 -21.17 19.80 7.15
C ASP A 214 -20.95 19.38 8.61
N LEU A 215 -19.95 18.54 8.90
CA LEU A 215 -19.59 18.14 10.26
C LEU A 215 -18.61 19.11 10.94
N VAL A 216 -18.09 20.10 10.21
CA VAL A 216 -17.19 21.14 10.73
C VAL A 216 -17.88 22.50 10.80
N VAL A 217 -18.77 22.80 9.84
CA VAL A 217 -19.52 24.07 9.77
C VAL A 217 -20.23 24.45 11.09
N PRO A 218 -20.93 23.54 11.80
CA PRO A 218 -21.57 23.84 13.07
C PRO A 218 -20.63 24.35 14.17
N VAL A 219 -19.41 23.83 14.22
CA VAL A 219 -18.40 24.26 15.20
C VAL A 219 -17.96 25.70 14.92
N VAL A 220 -17.70 26.00 13.66
CA VAL A 220 -17.34 27.36 13.23
C VAL A 220 -18.47 28.33 13.49
N ALA A 221 -19.72 27.95 13.19
CA ALA A 221 -20.90 28.73 13.49
C ALA A 221 -20.97 29.12 14.97
N VAL A 222 -20.82 28.15 15.88
CA VAL A 222 -20.80 28.43 17.33
C VAL A 222 -19.66 29.36 17.72
N LEU A 223 -18.45 29.21 17.15
CA LEU A 223 -17.31 30.07 17.51
C LEU A 223 -17.45 31.53 17.06
N VAL A 224 -18.32 31.82 16.09
CA VAL A 224 -18.47 33.16 15.50
C VAL A 224 -19.83 33.79 15.77
N HIS A 225 -20.69 33.18 16.58
CA HIS A 225 -21.97 33.78 16.93
C HIS A 225 -21.76 34.99 17.85
N PRO A 226 -22.58 36.06 17.74
CA PRO A 226 -22.48 37.22 18.63
C PRO A 226 -22.71 36.87 20.10
N ASP A 227 -23.64 35.96 20.37
CA ASP A 227 -24.01 35.55 21.74
C ASP A 227 -23.04 34.54 22.38
N THR A 228 -22.03 34.08 21.63
CA THR A 228 -20.98 33.18 22.12
C THR A 228 -19.70 33.97 22.28
N SER A 229 -19.25 34.14 23.53
CA SER A 229 -18.04 34.88 23.87
C SER A 229 -17.06 34.10 24.76
N PHE A 230 -17.32 32.80 24.95
CA PHE A 230 -16.59 31.95 25.90
C PHE A 230 -15.23 31.44 25.37
N GLU A 231 -15.01 31.38 24.04
CA GLU A 231 -13.72 30.95 23.46
C GLU A 231 -13.01 32.08 22.71
N ASN A 232 -11.73 32.26 23.02
CA ASN A 232 -10.84 33.18 22.33
C ASN A 232 -9.40 32.66 22.38
N GLY A 233 -8.77 32.50 21.23
CA GLY A 233 -7.43 31.93 21.08
C GLY A 233 -7.38 30.41 21.14
N SER A 234 -8.52 29.73 21.08
CA SER A 234 -8.59 28.27 21.19
C SER A 234 -8.33 27.58 19.85
N VAL A 235 -7.62 26.44 19.91
CA VAL A 235 -7.43 25.53 18.79
C VAL A 235 -8.43 24.39 18.90
N ILE A 236 -9.30 24.22 17.90
CA ILE A 236 -10.36 23.20 17.89
C ILE A 236 -10.09 22.22 16.75
N GLU A 237 -9.94 20.94 17.08
CA GLU A 237 -9.88 19.84 16.11
C GLU A 237 -11.30 19.32 15.88
N ALA A 238 -11.73 19.26 14.61
CA ALA A 238 -13.09 18.86 14.25
C ALA A 238 -13.10 18.01 12.97
N GLY A 239 -13.76 16.86 13.00
CA GLY A 239 -13.89 16.00 11.84
C GLY A 239 -14.69 14.73 12.13
N ALA A 240 -15.46 14.28 11.16
CA ALA A 240 -16.39 13.13 11.28
C ALA A 240 -17.16 13.12 12.61
N GLY A 241 -17.83 14.23 12.94
CA GLY A 241 -18.64 14.35 14.16
C GLY A 241 -17.85 14.41 15.47
N HIS A 242 -16.54 14.17 15.50
CA HIS A 242 -15.74 14.38 16.69
C HIS A 242 -15.27 15.84 16.76
N VAL A 243 -15.41 16.47 17.93
CA VAL A 243 -14.93 17.84 18.20
C VAL A 243 -14.18 17.86 19.52
N SER A 244 -12.95 18.37 19.51
CA SER A 244 -12.12 18.50 20.72
C SER A 244 -11.29 19.77 20.71
N ARG A 245 -10.91 20.22 21.91
CA ARG A 245 -10.04 21.38 22.12
C ARG A 245 -8.62 20.94 22.35
N ILE A 246 -7.69 21.70 21.80
CA ILE A 246 -6.25 21.52 21.97
C ILE A 246 -5.69 22.70 22.77
N ARG A 247 -4.80 22.40 23.71
CA ARG A 247 -4.01 23.39 24.46
C ARG A 247 -2.55 22.97 24.58
N TRP A 248 -1.70 23.90 24.95
CA TRP A 248 -0.32 23.61 25.31
C TRP A 248 -0.23 22.99 26.70
N GLU A 249 0.65 22.00 26.82
CA GLU A 249 1.00 21.34 28.07
C GLU A 249 2.53 21.35 28.18
N ARG A 250 3.04 21.82 29.31
CA ARG A 250 4.45 21.99 29.59
C ARG A 250 4.84 21.14 30.78
N SER A 251 5.88 20.33 30.65
CA SER A 251 6.42 19.52 31.75
C SER A 251 6.82 20.40 32.93
N ALA A 252 6.82 19.87 34.14
CA ALA A 252 7.41 20.55 35.30
C ALA A 252 8.89 20.91 35.03
N GLY A 253 9.60 20.02 34.31
CA GLY A 253 10.97 20.22 33.85
C GLY A 253 12.01 20.00 34.95
N ALA A 254 13.25 19.81 34.51
CA ALA A 254 14.40 19.72 35.41
C ALA A 254 14.85 21.13 35.81
N ILE A 255 15.04 21.35 37.12
CA ILE A 255 15.75 22.54 37.61
C ILE A 255 17.15 22.08 38.02
N LEU A 256 18.15 22.66 37.38
CA LEU A 256 19.56 22.44 37.61
C LEU A 256 20.20 23.74 38.09
N ARG A 257 21.32 23.66 38.81
CA ARG A 257 22.05 24.84 39.30
C ARG A 257 22.60 25.67 38.14
N SER A 258 22.36 26.98 38.16
CA SER A 258 22.74 27.92 37.09
C SER A 258 24.18 28.43 37.24
N ASP A 259 25.15 27.54 37.09
CA ASP A 259 26.59 27.87 37.09
C ASP A 259 27.37 27.02 36.06
N GLU A 260 28.70 26.99 36.16
CA GLU A 260 29.56 26.20 35.26
C GLU A 260 29.28 24.69 35.26
N THR A 261 28.62 24.16 36.29
CA THR A 261 28.27 22.73 36.37
C THR A 261 27.05 22.37 35.53
N LEU A 262 26.31 23.37 35.00
CA LEU A 262 25.22 23.15 34.05
C LEU A 262 25.78 22.77 32.67
N THR A 263 26.10 21.50 32.50
CA THR A 263 26.66 20.95 31.25
C THR A 263 25.59 20.18 30.45
N PRO A 264 25.84 19.89 29.16
CA PRO A 264 24.96 19.00 28.39
C PRO A 264 24.80 17.62 29.05
N GLY A 265 25.87 17.11 29.67
CA GLY A 265 25.86 15.84 30.43
C GLY A 265 24.97 15.90 31.67
N ALA A 266 24.97 17.02 32.40
CA ALA A 266 24.08 17.25 33.53
C ALA A 266 22.61 17.27 33.11
N VAL A 267 22.31 17.92 31.98
CA VAL A 267 20.94 17.91 31.42
C VAL A 267 20.53 16.50 31.00
N LEU A 268 21.44 15.71 30.41
CA LEU A 268 21.18 14.32 30.04
C LEU A 268 20.92 13.42 31.25
N ALA A 269 21.68 13.60 32.34
CA ALA A 269 21.45 12.90 33.60
C ALA A 269 20.06 13.20 34.19
N LYS A 270 19.49 14.36 33.84
CA LYS A 270 18.16 14.83 34.23
C LYS A 270 17.12 14.73 33.12
N TRP A 271 17.38 13.95 32.07
CA TRP A 271 16.50 13.90 30.90
C TRP A 271 15.08 13.41 31.20
N ALA A 272 14.93 12.49 32.17
CA ALA A 272 13.62 12.03 32.61
C ALA A 272 12.79 13.19 33.19
N ASP A 273 13.38 14.01 34.05
CA ASP A 273 12.74 15.16 34.69
C ASP A 273 12.35 16.25 33.64
N VAL A 274 13.18 16.44 32.60
CA VAL A 274 12.86 17.32 31.45
C VAL A 274 11.59 16.87 30.71
N ASN A 275 11.31 15.57 30.71
CA ASN A 275 10.19 14.95 30.00
C ASN A 275 9.04 14.54 30.94
N ASP A 276 9.06 14.94 32.21
CA ASP A 276 8.03 14.55 33.17
C ASP A 276 6.80 15.47 33.12
N PHE A 277 5.68 14.90 32.68
CA PHE A 277 4.37 15.57 32.61
C PHE A 277 3.43 15.21 33.78
N SER A 278 3.90 14.48 34.80
CA SER A 278 3.09 14.12 35.96
C SER A 278 2.54 15.34 36.72
N ASN A 279 3.30 16.43 36.74
CA ASN A 279 2.93 17.73 37.33
C ASN A 279 3.00 18.86 36.28
N ALA A 280 2.37 18.65 35.13
CA ALA A 280 2.43 19.57 34.01
C ALA A 280 1.69 20.89 34.27
N GLU A 281 2.19 21.96 33.65
CA GLU A 281 1.55 23.27 33.55
C GLU A 281 0.79 23.40 32.23
N TYR A 282 -0.23 24.27 32.21
CA TYR A 282 -1.02 24.59 31.01
C TYR A 282 -0.90 26.08 30.68
N PRO A 283 0.28 26.50 30.19
CA PRO A 283 0.63 27.90 30.07
C PRO A 283 -0.15 28.64 28.98
N ASN A 284 -0.44 29.91 29.25
CA ASN A 284 -0.84 30.92 28.27
C ASN A 284 0.15 32.11 28.22
N THR A 285 1.27 31.97 28.94
CA THR A 285 2.34 32.97 29.12
C THR A 285 3.67 32.27 29.45
N THR A 286 4.75 33.04 29.53
CA THR A 286 6.08 32.53 29.90
C THR A 286 6.11 31.98 31.33
N ALA A 287 7.00 31.03 31.60
CA ALA A 287 7.24 30.53 32.95
C ALA A 287 7.71 31.64 33.92
N ASP A 288 7.55 31.42 35.24
CA ASP A 288 8.14 32.28 36.27
C ASP A 288 9.66 32.06 36.36
N LEU A 289 10.36 32.68 35.42
CA LEU A 289 11.82 32.57 35.30
C LEU A 289 12.57 33.21 36.47
N VAL A 290 11.95 34.13 37.22
CA VAL A 290 12.56 34.74 38.40
C VAL A 290 12.52 33.74 39.56
N GLY A 291 11.36 33.14 39.82
CA GLY A 291 11.24 32.06 40.80
C GLY A 291 12.07 30.83 40.46
N LEU A 292 12.17 30.47 39.17
CA LEU A 292 13.03 29.37 38.70
C LEU A 292 14.52 29.65 38.94
N LEU A 293 14.99 30.87 38.64
CA LEU A 293 16.39 31.24 38.88
C LEU A 293 16.75 31.15 40.36
N LYS A 294 15.88 31.66 41.25
CA LYS A 294 16.10 31.59 42.70
C LYS A 294 16.22 30.13 43.16
N ARG A 295 15.27 29.29 42.78
CA ARG A 295 15.30 27.84 43.08
C ARG A 295 16.57 27.17 42.56
N SER A 296 16.99 27.53 41.35
CA SER A 296 18.22 27.01 40.74
C SER A 296 19.47 27.39 41.53
N GLN A 297 19.56 28.61 42.05
CA GLN A 297 20.72 29.09 42.83
C GLN A 297 20.86 28.40 44.20
N ASP A 298 19.74 27.93 44.77
CA ASP A 298 19.71 27.22 46.06
C ASP A 298 20.12 25.73 45.94
N LEU A 299 20.29 25.20 44.72
CA LEU A 299 20.68 23.80 44.49
C LEU A 299 22.20 23.58 44.71
N PRO A 300 22.64 22.37 45.09
CA PRO A 300 24.06 22.00 45.07
C PRO A 300 24.61 21.94 43.63
N PRO A 301 25.95 21.90 43.44
CA PRO A 301 26.58 21.65 42.14
C PRO A 301 25.93 20.47 41.40
N ASN A 302 25.74 20.61 40.08
CA ASN A 302 25.10 19.56 39.29
C ASN A 302 26.03 18.36 39.12
N ASP A 303 25.45 17.16 39.04
CA ASP A 303 26.17 15.97 38.58
C ASP A 303 26.61 16.22 37.11
N PRO A 304 27.92 16.12 36.80
CA PRO A 304 28.42 16.37 35.45
C PRO A 304 27.84 15.40 34.39
N GLY A 305 27.38 14.22 34.80
CA GLY A 305 26.80 13.21 33.91
C GLY A 305 27.77 12.71 32.83
N GLU A 306 27.23 12.33 31.67
CA GLU A 306 28.03 11.85 30.53
C GLU A 306 28.87 12.99 29.91
N ASN A 307 30.13 12.70 29.59
CA ASN A 307 31.00 13.65 28.91
C ASN A 307 30.67 13.74 27.40
N ILE A 308 29.81 14.70 27.04
CA ILE A 308 29.37 14.92 25.66
C ILE A 308 30.46 15.66 24.85
N ARG A 309 30.81 15.10 23.69
CA ARG A 309 31.84 15.62 22.78
C ARG A 309 31.35 15.68 21.33
N PHE A 310 31.96 16.55 20.53
CA PHE A 310 31.66 16.76 19.11
C PHE A 310 32.91 16.64 18.24
N ASP A 311 33.91 15.87 18.70
CA ASP A 311 35.16 15.70 17.99
C ASP A 311 34.91 15.21 16.54
N GLY A 312 35.50 15.91 15.57
CA GLY A 312 35.31 15.62 14.13
C GLY A 312 33.97 16.06 13.53
N ARG A 313 33.09 16.73 14.29
CA ARG A 313 31.82 17.25 13.79
C ARG A 313 31.95 18.71 13.35
N VAL A 314 31.18 19.07 12.32
CA VAL A 314 31.08 20.45 11.84
C VAL A 314 29.71 21.03 12.14
N ALA A 315 29.69 22.18 12.82
CA ALA A 315 28.48 22.88 13.20
C ALA A 315 28.35 24.24 12.49
N VAL A 316 27.16 24.56 12.03
CA VAL A 316 26.78 25.89 11.53
C VAL A 316 25.82 26.53 12.51
N VAL A 317 26.14 27.72 13.02
CA VAL A 317 25.29 28.47 13.95
C VAL A 317 24.94 29.82 13.34
N THR A 318 23.66 30.04 13.03
CA THR A 318 23.18 31.32 12.49
C THR A 318 22.84 32.31 13.59
N GLY A 319 23.11 33.60 13.37
CA GLY A 319 23.09 34.60 14.45
C GLY A 319 24.10 34.28 15.56
N GLY A 320 25.25 33.72 15.17
CA GLY A 320 26.31 33.22 16.05
C GLY A 320 27.23 34.30 16.63
N GLY A 321 27.14 35.54 16.17
CA GLY A 321 28.07 36.62 16.56
C GLY A 321 27.81 37.23 17.93
N ALA A 322 26.62 37.01 18.51
CA ALA A 322 26.24 37.55 19.82
C ALA A 322 25.20 36.68 20.56
N GLY A 323 24.94 37.01 21.83
CA GLY A 323 23.84 36.45 22.63
C GLY A 323 23.82 34.91 22.69
N LEU A 324 22.66 34.32 22.42
CA LEU A 324 22.46 32.86 22.39
C LEU A 324 23.35 32.16 21.37
N GLY A 325 23.43 32.66 20.14
CA GLY A 325 24.23 32.04 19.09
C GLY A 325 25.73 32.06 19.39
N ARG A 326 26.23 33.11 20.05
CA ARG A 326 27.61 33.15 20.56
C ARG A 326 27.84 32.05 21.61
N ALA A 327 26.93 31.90 22.58
CA ALA A 327 27.04 30.87 23.61
C ALA A 327 27.02 29.45 23.00
N TYR A 328 26.18 29.21 21.98
CA TYR A 328 26.15 27.92 21.26
C TYR A 328 27.44 27.67 20.50
N SER A 329 27.96 28.67 19.77
CA SER A 329 29.21 28.57 19.01
C SER A 329 30.41 28.26 19.91
N LEU A 330 30.54 28.99 21.02
CA LEU A 330 31.60 28.75 22.00
C LEU A 330 31.46 27.38 22.67
N GLY A 331 30.24 26.99 23.05
CA GLY A 331 29.97 25.69 23.67
C GLY A 331 30.32 24.51 22.76
N LEU A 332 29.91 24.56 21.49
CA LEU A 332 30.25 23.54 20.49
C LEU A 332 31.75 23.43 20.27
N ALA A 333 32.45 24.56 20.13
CA ALA A 333 33.89 24.59 19.91
C ALA A 333 34.68 24.04 21.11
N ARG A 334 34.32 24.43 22.34
CA ARG A 334 34.94 23.88 23.57
C ARG A 334 34.77 22.36 23.68
N LEU A 335 33.66 21.84 23.16
CA LEU A 335 33.34 20.41 23.16
C LEU A 335 33.86 19.66 21.92
N GLY A 336 34.67 20.31 21.06
CA GLY A 336 35.43 19.66 19.99
C GLY A 336 34.89 19.83 18.56
N ALA A 337 33.81 20.58 18.36
CA ALA A 337 33.28 20.84 17.01
C ALA A 337 34.09 21.91 16.27
N SER A 338 34.21 21.77 14.95
CA SER A 338 34.58 22.88 14.07
C SER A 338 33.34 23.73 13.76
N VAL A 339 33.41 25.04 13.96
CA VAL A 339 32.21 25.91 13.93
C VAL A 339 32.26 26.95 12.80
N VAL A 340 31.21 26.99 11.98
CA VAL A 340 30.90 28.15 11.14
C VAL A 340 30.01 29.10 11.93
N VAL A 341 30.56 30.26 12.25
CA VAL A 341 29.82 31.34 12.92
C VAL A 341 29.21 32.22 11.85
N ASN A 342 27.89 32.10 11.63
CA ASN A 342 27.16 32.97 10.71
C ASN A 342 26.53 34.14 11.49
N ASP A 343 26.83 35.37 11.10
CA ASP A 343 26.18 36.56 11.64
C ASP A 343 26.23 37.69 10.62
N LEU A 344 25.07 38.31 10.33
CA LEU A 344 25.00 39.39 9.35
C LEU A 344 25.75 40.65 9.81
N ALA A 345 25.82 40.90 11.13
CA ALA A 345 26.47 42.07 11.68
C ALA A 345 27.98 41.82 11.86
N ASN A 346 28.36 40.83 12.67
CA ASN A 346 29.77 40.54 12.91
C ASN A 346 30.01 39.12 13.46
N PRO A 347 30.53 38.19 12.64
CA PRO A 347 30.91 36.84 13.09
C PRO A 347 32.38 36.75 13.54
N HIS A 348 33.23 37.72 13.21
CA HIS A 348 34.69 37.60 13.37
C HIS A 348 35.13 37.55 14.82
N THR A 349 34.52 38.36 15.69
CA THR A 349 34.86 38.43 17.12
C THR A 349 34.72 37.07 17.80
N VAL A 350 33.62 36.36 17.56
CA VAL A 350 33.38 35.04 18.15
C VAL A 350 34.33 33.99 17.56
N VAL A 351 34.69 34.09 16.28
CA VAL A 351 35.68 33.21 15.66
C VAL A 351 37.06 33.41 16.29
N GLU A 352 37.48 34.65 16.52
CA GLU A 352 38.74 34.97 17.20
C GLU A 352 38.74 34.45 18.65
N GLU A 353 37.64 34.62 19.37
CA GLU A 353 37.47 34.04 20.71
C GLU A 353 37.59 32.51 20.70
N ILE A 354 36.94 31.82 19.74
CA ILE A 354 37.04 30.36 19.61
C ILE A 354 38.50 29.94 19.36
N ARG A 355 39.21 30.63 18.45
CA ARG A 355 40.62 30.35 18.14
C ARG A 355 41.55 30.60 19.32
N ALA A 356 41.32 31.68 20.07
CA ALA A 356 42.08 32.00 21.27
C ALA A 356 41.92 30.93 22.37
N LEU A 357 40.77 30.25 22.41
CA LEU A 357 40.49 29.11 23.29
C LEU A 357 40.98 27.75 22.72
N GLY A 358 41.71 27.76 21.59
CA GLY A 358 42.24 26.55 20.94
C GLY A 358 41.23 25.78 20.07
N GLY A 359 40.04 26.32 19.83
CA GLY A 359 39.03 25.72 18.97
C GLY A 359 39.19 26.09 17.48
N THR A 360 38.43 25.40 16.62
CA THR A 360 38.44 25.65 15.16
C THR A 360 37.15 26.35 14.73
N ALA A 361 37.26 27.52 14.09
CA ALA A 361 36.11 28.23 13.55
C ALA A 361 36.43 29.11 12.33
N VAL A 362 35.41 29.37 11.51
CA VAL A 362 35.44 30.30 10.37
C VAL A 362 34.21 31.23 10.39
N PRO A 363 34.37 32.50 9.95
CA PRO A 363 33.27 33.46 9.89
C PRO A 363 32.45 33.30 8.60
N ASN A 364 31.16 33.61 8.67
CA ASN A 364 30.29 33.82 7.50
C ASN A 364 29.37 35.03 7.74
N GLN A 365 29.33 35.98 6.80
CA GLN A 365 28.50 37.19 6.88
C GLN A 365 27.27 37.17 5.94
N SER A 366 26.98 36.05 5.28
CA SER A 366 25.83 35.94 4.38
C SER A 366 24.51 36.04 5.15
N SER A 367 23.48 36.61 4.51
CA SER A 367 22.12 36.53 5.03
C SER A 367 21.65 35.07 5.06
N VAL A 368 20.90 34.69 6.09
CA VAL A 368 20.27 33.36 6.19
C VAL A 368 19.22 33.10 5.10
N GLU A 369 18.75 34.14 4.42
CA GLU A 369 17.91 34.03 3.22
C GLU A 369 18.68 33.37 2.06
N ASN A 370 20.01 33.48 2.06
CA ASN A 370 20.94 32.82 1.14
C ASN A 370 21.57 31.59 1.79
N GLY A 371 20.73 30.67 2.27
CA GLY A 371 21.19 29.49 3.01
C GLY A 371 22.23 28.62 2.30
N GLU A 372 22.27 28.64 0.96
CA GLU A 372 23.31 27.96 0.19
C GLU A 372 24.71 28.53 0.47
N GLU A 373 24.87 29.85 0.51
CA GLU A 373 26.16 30.48 0.81
C GLU A 373 26.61 30.19 2.25
N VAL A 374 25.67 30.21 3.19
CA VAL A 374 25.92 29.90 4.61
C VAL A 374 26.46 28.47 4.76
N ILE A 375 25.80 27.49 4.13
CA ILE A 375 26.23 26.08 4.21
C ILE A 375 27.48 25.83 3.37
N LYS A 376 27.64 26.51 2.23
CA LYS A 376 28.84 26.38 1.39
C LYS A 376 30.11 26.70 2.17
N THR A 377 30.09 27.69 3.07
CA THR A 377 31.26 27.98 3.93
C THR A 377 31.69 26.77 4.78
N ALA A 378 30.75 25.98 5.30
CA ALA A 378 31.08 24.76 6.04
C ALA A 378 31.73 23.69 5.14
N ILE A 379 31.18 23.53 3.93
CA ILE A 379 31.68 22.56 2.95
C ILE A 379 33.07 22.97 2.43
N ASP A 380 33.27 24.23 2.07
CA ASP A 380 34.56 24.71 1.57
C ASP A 380 35.66 24.65 2.64
N SER A 381 35.32 24.97 3.89
CA SER A 381 36.31 25.06 4.98
C SER A 381 36.61 23.72 5.64
N PHE A 382 35.60 22.84 5.75
CA PHE A 382 35.69 21.63 6.56
C PHE A 382 35.19 20.36 5.86
N GLY A 383 34.68 20.46 4.62
CA GLY A 383 34.26 19.31 3.80
C GLY A 383 32.93 18.65 4.19
N ARG A 384 32.27 19.09 5.27
CA ARG A 384 31.04 18.49 5.79
C ARG A 384 30.20 19.45 6.63
N VAL A 385 28.97 19.06 6.92
CA VAL A 385 28.08 19.70 7.91
C VAL A 385 27.29 18.61 8.64
N ASP A 386 27.35 18.63 9.97
CA ASP A 386 26.74 17.64 10.87
C ASP A 386 25.64 18.26 11.75
N ILE A 387 25.83 19.51 12.16
CA ILE A 387 24.97 20.25 13.08
C ILE A 387 24.57 21.57 12.43
N LEU A 388 23.27 21.89 12.45
CA LEU A 388 22.74 23.19 12.04
C LEU A 388 21.88 23.77 13.16
N ILE A 389 22.29 24.91 13.71
CA ILE A 389 21.51 25.67 14.69
C ILE A 389 20.97 26.93 14.02
N ASN A 390 19.68 26.90 13.67
CA ASN A 390 18.97 28.03 13.08
C ASN A 390 18.50 28.99 14.17
N ASN A 391 19.34 29.97 14.52
CA ASN A 391 19.12 30.91 15.61
C ASN A 391 19.02 32.39 15.17
N ALA A 392 19.39 32.73 13.93
CA ALA A 392 19.26 34.10 13.42
C ALA A 392 17.86 34.69 13.63
N GLY A 393 17.80 36.00 13.90
CA GLY A 393 16.54 36.64 14.23
C GLY A 393 16.58 38.15 14.37
N ILE A 394 15.40 38.77 14.19
CA ILE A 394 15.15 40.19 14.34
C ILE A 394 13.79 40.43 15.01
N LEU A 395 13.58 41.62 15.58
CA LEU A 395 12.26 42.03 16.07
C LEU A 395 11.76 43.26 15.30
N ARG A 396 10.45 43.26 15.01
CA ARG A 396 9.70 44.38 14.40
C ARG A 396 8.34 44.45 15.08
N ASP A 397 8.40 44.70 16.39
CA ASP A 397 7.24 44.62 17.27
C ASP A 397 6.33 45.83 17.07
N LYS A 398 5.05 45.55 16.83
CA LYS A 398 4.01 46.54 16.67
C LYS A 398 2.65 45.91 16.92
N SER A 399 1.72 46.66 17.54
CA SER A 399 0.30 46.27 17.56
C SER A 399 -0.18 45.93 16.16
N PHE A 400 -1.02 44.91 16.02
CA PHE A 400 -1.48 44.40 14.74
C PHE A 400 -2.03 45.47 13.79
N GLN A 401 -2.77 46.46 14.32
CA GLN A 401 -3.29 47.59 13.51
C GLN A 401 -2.19 48.39 12.79
N ASN A 402 -1.03 48.55 13.45
CA ASN A 402 0.05 49.41 12.98
C ASN A 402 1.19 48.60 12.33
N MET A 403 1.01 47.29 12.21
CA MET A 403 2.00 46.41 11.60
C MET A 403 1.95 46.56 10.08
N THR A 404 3.06 47.00 9.48
CA THR A 404 3.17 47.16 8.02
C THR A 404 3.66 45.87 7.36
N ASP A 405 3.51 45.80 6.03
CA ASP A 405 3.95 44.64 5.24
C ASP A 405 5.48 44.46 5.36
N GLU A 406 6.26 45.54 5.40
CA GLU A 406 7.72 45.48 5.55
C GLU A 406 8.12 44.89 6.90
N MET A 407 7.38 45.22 7.96
CA MET A 407 7.60 44.64 9.29
C MET A 407 7.23 43.15 9.34
N TRP A 408 6.15 42.76 8.65
CA TRP A 408 5.73 41.37 8.54
C TRP A 408 6.75 40.54 7.75
N ASP A 409 7.15 41.04 6.58
CA ASP A 409 8.03 40.34 5.63
C ASP A 409 9.43 40.19 6.17
N ALA A 410 10.02 41.24 6.75
CA ALA A 410 11.36 41.14 7.32
C ALA A 410 11.45 40.03 8.39
N VAL A 411 10.44 39.94 9.27
CA VAL A 411 10.40 38.92 10.34
C VAL A 411 10.21 37.52 9.76
N ASN A 412 9.25 37.33 8.84
CA ASN A 412 9.02 36.02 8.23
C ASN A 412 10.20 35.55 7.36
N ASN A 413 10.84 36.46 6.63
CA ASN A 413 11.98 36.15 5.78
C ASN A 413 13.20 35.70 6.60
N VAL A 414 13.56 36.44 7.65
CA VAL A 414 14.71 36.07 8.48
C VAL A 414 14.44 34.80 9.29
N HIS A 415 13.29 34.73 9.97
CA HIS A 415 13.03 33.63 10.91
C HIS A 415 12.57 32.35 10.23
N LEU A 416 11.51 32.43 9.43
CA LEU A 416 10.88 31.25 8.87
C LEU A 416 11.57 30.84 7.57
N ARG A 417 11.67 31.76 6.60
CA ARG A 417 12.27 31.48 5.30
C ARG A 417 13.77 31.20 5.41
N GLY A 418 14.50 31.95 6.24
CA GLY A 418 15.92 31.73 6.50
C GLY A 418 16.22 30.36 7.14
N THR A 419 15.40 29.94 8.11
CA THR A 419 15.48 28.59 8.70
C THR A 419 15.26 27.51 7.64
N TYR A 420 14.24 27.67 6.78
CA TYR A 420 13.99 26.77 5.66
C TYR A 420 15.20 26.71 4.70
N LYS A 421 15.73 27.86 4.28
CA LYS A 421 16.83 27.98 3.33
C LYS A 421 18.11 27.31 3.83
N CYS A 422 18.50 27.57 5.07
CA CYS A 422 19.68 26.96 5.67
C CYS A 422 19.50 25.44 5.82
N ALA A 423 18.32 24.99 6.29
CA ALA A 423 18.03 23.56 6.38
C ALA A 423 18.00 22.88 5.00
N LYS A 424 17.43 23.53 3.98
CA LYS A 424 17.35 23.03 2.61
C LYS A 424 18.74 22.81 2.01
N ALA A 425 19.67 23.73 2.26
CA ALA A 425 21.05 23.62 1.81
C ALA A 425 21.86 22.54 2.58
N ALA A 426 21.63 22.38 3.89
CA ALA A 426 22.36 21.39 4.71
C ALA A 426 21.87 19.95 4.50
N TYR A 427 20.57 19.77 4.25
CA TYR A 427 19.91 18.46 4.27
C TYR A 427 20.49 17.41 3.30
N PRO A 428 20.86 17.74 2.04
CA PRO A 428 21.48 16.77 1.13
C PRO A 428 22.77 16.18 1.69
N TYR A 429 23.60 16.99 2.35
CA TYR A 429 24.86 16.56 2.96
C TYR A 429 24.62 15.67 4.17
N MET A 430 23.73 16.08 5.08
CA MET A 430 23.37 15.28 6.26
C MET A 430 22.76 13.92 5.86
N ARG A 431 21.92 13.90 4.82
CA ARG A 431 21.32 12.67 4.30
C ARG A 431 22.38 11.73 3.72
N LYS A 432 23.34 12.25 2.93
CA LYS A 432 24.44 11.45 2.38
C LYS A 432 25.32 10.86 3.47
N GLN A 433 25.51 11.59 4.57
CA GLN A 433 26.30 11.17 5.73
C GLN A 433 25.55 10.20 6.67
N ASN A 434 24.23 10.02 6.49
CA ASN A 434 23.37 9.32 7.45
C ASN A 434 23.54 9.86 8.90
N TYR A 435 23.70 11.17 9.01
CA TYR A 435 23.83 11.88 10.28
C TYR A 435 23.45 13.34 10.09
N GLY A 436 22.58 13.86 10.96
CA GLY A 436 22.30 15.29 11.04
C GLY A 436 21.62 15.68 12.35
N ARG A 437 21.93 16.86 12.85
CA ARG A 437 21.28 17.45 14.03
C ARG A 437 20.86 18.87 13.69
N ILE A 438 19.57 19.14 13.67
CA ILE A 438 19.02 20.46 13.33
C ILE A 438 18.26 21.01 14.51
N ILE A 439 18.71 22.13 15.05
CA ILE A 439 18.03 22.84 16.14
C ILE A 439 17.46 24.14 15.60
N ASN A 440 16.15 24.31 15.71
CA ASN A 440 15.46 25.50 15.25
C ASN A 440 14.96 26.32 16.43
N THR A 441 15.25 27.62 16.44
CA THR A 441 14.83 28.51 17.53
C THR A 441 13.37 28.98 17.32
N THR A 442 12.44 28.45 18.11
CA THR A 442 11.07 28.97 18.28
C THR A 442 11.03 30.05 19.39
N SER A 443 9.88 30.31 20.01
CA SER A 443 9.70 31.26 21.12
C SER A 443 8.41 30.97 21.88
N THR A 444 8.35 31.37 23.16
CA THR A 444 7.12 31.39 23.95
C THR A 444 6.08 32.35 23.36
N SER A 445 6.51 33.42 22.67
CA SER A 445 5.59 34.27 21.90
C SER A 445 4.97 33.52 20.72
N GLY A 446 5.68 32.53 20.17
CA GLY A 446 5.11 31.64 19.16
C GLY A 446 4.13 30.65 19.78
N THR A 447 4.55 29.95 20.83
CA THR A 447 3.71 28.92 21.45
C THR A 447 2.51 29.47 22.19
N TYR A 448 2.52 30.70 22.72
CA TYR A 448 1.42 31.20 23.54
C TYR A 448 0.78 32.48 23.01
N GLY A 449 1.27 33.02 21.89
CA GLY A 449 0.96 34.36 21.39
C GLY A 449 1.46 35.48 22.31
N ASN A 450 1.72 36.66 21.76
CA ASN A 450 2.07 37.83 22.57
C ASN A 450 1.60 39.14 21.90
N TYR A 451 1.01 40.05 22.70
CA TYR A 451 0.50 41.32 22.19
C TYR A 451 1.60 42.10 21.47
N GLY A 452 1.32 42.60 20.27
CA GLY A 452 2.25 43.39 19.48
C GLY A 452 3.31 42.59 18.73
N GLN A 453 3.21 41.26 18.72
CA GLN A 453 4.18 40.37 18.09
C GLN A 453 3.54 39.42 17.08
N ALA A 454 2.47 39.84 16.39
CA ALA A 454 1.73 38.98 15.47
C ALA A 454 2.62 38.35 14.36
N ASN A 455 3.52 39.14 13.75
CA ASN A 455 4.53 38.66 12.79
C ASN A 455 5.51 37.66 13.41
N TYR A 456 6.05 37.97 14.59
CA TYR A 456 7.04 37.15 15.25
C TYR A 456 6.46 35.84 15.79
N ALA A 457 5.30 35.90 16.43
CA ALA A 457 4.54 34.73 16.89
C ALA A 457 4.22 33.80 15.71
N ALA A 458 3.68 34.36 14.63
CA ALA A 458 3.40 33.63 13.39
C ALA A 458 4.62 32.87 12.86
N ALA A 459 5.77 33.57 12.70
CA ALA A 459 6.99 32.96 12.20
C ALA A 459 7.55 31.88 13.15
N LYS A 460 7.55 32.13 14.47
CA LYS A 460 8.12 31.21 15.46
C LYS A 460 7.29 29.93 15.62
N THR A 461 5.98 30.00 15.48
CA THR A 461 5.12 28.80 15.50
C THR A 461 5.15 28.09 14.16
N ALA A 462 5.35 28.79 13.05
CA ALA A 462 5.58 28.15 11.76
C ALA A 462 6.84 27.28 11.75
N ILE A 463 7.90 27.71 12.43
CA ILE A 463 9.11 26.90 12.65
C ILE A 463 8.79 25.58 13.37
N VAL A 464 7.83 25.55 14.29
CA VAL A 464 7.41 24.31 14.97
C VAL A 464 6.83 23.31 13.98
N GLY A 465 5.88 23.73 13.15
CA GLY A 465 5.29 22.87 12.11
C GLY A 465 6.31 22.40 11.08
N PHE A 466 7.21 23.28 10.64
CA PHE A 466 8.35 22.95 9.78
C PHE A 466 9.23 21.86 10.40
N SER A 467 9.61 22.05 11.66
CA SER A 467 10.53 21.15 12.37
C SER A 467 9.95 19.76 12.59
N LYS A 468 8.65 19.67 12.93
CA LYS A 468 7.95 18.39 13.06
C LYS A 468 7.90 17.62 11.74
N ALA A 469 7.56 18.29 10.64
CA ALA A 469 7.56 17.67 9.31
C ALA A 469 8.97 17.20 8.90
N LEU A 470 9.99 18.04 9.09
CA LEU A 470 11.36 17.70 8.74
C LEU A 470 11.93 16.56 9.61
N ALA A 471 11.56 16.50 10.90
CA ALA A 471 11.91 15.38 11.79
C ALA A 471 11.36 14.05 11.27
N ILE A 472 10.13 14.03 10.73
CA ILE A 472 9.53 12.83 10.14
C ILE A 472 10.30 12.39 8.89
N GLU A 473 10.64 13.33 8.00
CA GLU A 473 11.40 13.02 6.78
C GLU A 473 12.84 12.58 7.05
N GLY A 474 13.48 13.20 8.04
CA GLY A 474 14.89 13.00 8.40
C GLY A 474 15.17 11.71 9.16
N ARG A 475 14.16 11.13 9.83
CA ARG A 475 14.30 9.97 10.73
C ARG A 475 15.03 8.79 10.09
N LYS A 476 14.69 8.45 8.83
CA LYS A 476 15.31 7.32 8.11
C LYS A 476 16.78 7.53 7.78
N SER A 477 17.27 8.77 7.85
CA SER A 477 18.65 9.14 7.55
C SER A 477 19.41 9.61 8.80
N ASN A 478 18.92 9.27 10.01
CA ASN A 478 19.47 9.70 11.30
C ASN A 478 19.67 11.23 11.37
N ILE A 479 18.70 11.97 10.81
CA ILE A 479 18.60 13.42 10.93
C ILE A 479 17.54 13.72 12.00
N ILE A 480 17.98 14.21 13.15
CA ILE A 480 17.13 14.60 14.28
C ILE A 480 16.89 16.10 14.20
N VAL A 481 15.64 16.53 14.34
CA VAL A 481 15.25 17.94 14.25
C VAL A 481 14.41 18.32 15.46
N ASN A 482 14.78 19.39 16.15
CA ASN A 482 14.09 19.86 17.36
C ASN A 482 13.92 21.37 17.42
N CYS A 483 12.94 21.82 18.21
CA CYS A 483 12.72 23.22 18.50
C CYS A 483 13.18 23.58 19.90
N ILE A 484 13.86 24.71 20.03
CA ILE A 484 14.16 25.34 21.32
C ILE A 484 13.42 26.68 21.44
N SER A 485 12.75 26.89 22.58
CA SER A 485 12.11 28.13 23.00
C SER A 485 12.94 28.72 24.14
N PRO A 486 13.96 29.54 23.81
CA PRO A 486 14.93 29.98 24.80
C PRO A 486 14.41 31.18 25.59
N SER A 487 14.79 31.27 26.86
CA SER A 487 14.69 32.49 27.65
C SER A 487 16.05 32.92 28.18
N ALA A 488 16.56 34.01 27.62
CA ALA A 488 17.82 34.63 28.01
C ALA A 488 17.77 36.15 27.81
N GLY A 489 18.57 36.87 28.59
CA GLY A 489 18.91 38.26 28.36
C GLY A 489 19.80 38.38 27.13
N THR A 490 19.28 38.97 26.06
CA THR A 490 19.99 39.18 24.80
C THR A 490 19.81 40.63 24.34
N ASN A 491 20.47 41.01 23.23
CA ASN A 491 20.24 42.32 22.60
C ASN A 491 18.77 42.53 22.18
N LEU A 492 18.02 41.45 21.91
CA LEU A 492 16.59 41.53 21.55
C LEU A 492 15.70 41.80 22.77
N THR A 493 16.17 41.57 23.99
CA THR A 493 15.41 41.85 25.23
C THR A 493 15.85 43.14 25.92
N LYS A 494 16.93 43.78 25.45
CA LYS A 494 17.39 45.09 25.94
C LYS A 494 16.32 46.13 25.63
N GLY A 495 15.81 46.81 26.66
CA GLY A 495 14.73 47.80 26.55
C GLY A 495 13.32 47.25 26.84
N VAL A 496 13.15 45.93 26.97
CA VAL A 496 11.89 45.29 27.42
C VAL A 496 11.96 44.89 28.90
N LEU A 497 13.13 44.44 29.36
CA LEU A 497 13.37 44.01 30.74
C LEU A 497 14.37 44.95 31.46
N PRO A 498 14.27 45.11 32.80
CA PRO A 498 15.29 45.80 33.60
C PRO A 498 16.69 45.20 33.41
N GLU A 499 17.73 46.03 33.42
CA GLU A 499 19.10 45.63 33.08
C GLU A 499 19.66 44.53 34.01
N GLU A 500 19.30 44.56 35.29
CA GLU A 500 19.67 43.55 36.28
C GLU A 500 19.06 42.16 35.97
N ILE A 501 17.82 42.14 35.47
CA ILE A 501 17.14 40.91 35.03
C ILE A 501 17.77 40.39 33.73
N VAL A 502 18.16 41.28 32.82
CA VAL A 502 18.88 40.89 31.59
C VAL A 502 20.24 40.25 31.92
N LYS A 503 20.98 40.81 32.89
CA LYS A 503 22.29 40.30 33.31
C LYS A 503 22.22 38.94 34.03
N SER A 504 21.14 38.69 34.78
CA SER A 504 20.96 37.42 35.51
C SER A 504 20.47 36.27 34.63
N ARG A 505 19.84 36.54 33.48
CA ARG A 505 19.38 35.53 32.52
C ARG A 505 20.44 35.23 31.45
N LYS A 506 21.51 34.54 31.83
CA LYS A 506 22.63 34.32 30.89
C LYS A 506 22.26 33.34 29.76
N PRO A 507 22.65 33.62 28.50
CA PRO A 507 22.60 32.67 27.40
C PRO A 507 23.22 31.30 27.71
N ASP A 508 24.25 31.27 28.56
CA ASP A 508 24.92 30.07 29.02
C ASP A 508 24.00 29.09 29.75
N TYR A 509 22.86 29.55 30.29
CA TYR A 509 21.88 28.68 30.96
C TYR A 509 20.93 27.98 29.97
N VAL A 510 20.97 28.35 28.69
CA VAL A 510 20.19 27.74 27.61
C VAL A 510 21.07 26.82 26.75
N ALA A 511 22.34 27.19 26.54
CA ALA A 511 23.26 26.44 25.68
C ALA A 511 23.31 24.92 25.97
N PRO A 512 23.34 24.45 27.23
CA PRO A 512 23.50 23.03 27.54
C PRO A 512 22.48 22.09 26.89
N ILE A 513 21.18 22.43 26.92
CA ILE A 513 20.16 21.61 26.25
C ILE A 513 20.28 21.67 24.72
N VAL A 514 20.65 22.82 24.16
CA VAL A 514 20.84 22.98 22.70
C VAL A 514 22.02 22.14 22.21
N LEU A 515 23.12 22.13 22.98
CA LEU A 515 24.27 21.28 22.71
C LEU A 515 23.90 19.80 22.87
N LEU A 516 23.19 19.42 23.94
CA LEU A 516 22.71 18.04 24.12
C LEU A 516 21.88 17.59 22.92
N LEU A 517 20.88 18.38 22.51
CA LEU A 517 20.03 18.10 21.35
C LEU A 517 20.83 18.02 20.03
N SER A 518 22.02 18.62 19.99
CA SER A 518 22.94 18.57 18.85
C SER A 518 23.87 17.36 18.86
N SER A 519 23.81 16.50 19.88
CA SER A 519 24.69 15.34 20.06
C SER A 519 24.09 14.04 19.54
N ASP A 520 24.92 13.01 19.41
CA ASP A 520 24.49 11.64 19.14
C ASP A 520 23.98 10.91 20.39
N LYS A 521 24.20 11.50 21.58
CA LYS A 521 23.75 10.98 22.88
C LYS A 521 22.31 11.32 23.22
N VAL A 522 21.72 12.30 22.54
CA VAL A 522 20.31 12.61 22.76
C VAL A 522 19.44 11.40 22.38
N PRO A 523 18.48 11.01 23.22
CA PRO A 523 17.55 9.94 22.89
C PRO A 523 16.83 10.18 21.55
N VAL A 524 16.68 9.13 20.72
CA VAL A 524 16.12 9.26 19.36
C VAL A 524 14.64 9.67 19.37
N ASP A 525 13.90 9.28 20.41
CA ASP A 525 12.51 9.69 20.66
C ASP A 525 12.37 11.19 20.96
N ALA A 526 13.48 11.87 21.22
CA ALA A 526 13.56 13.30 21.36
C ALA A 526 13.50 14.06 20.03
N SER A 527 13.33 13.43 18.85
CA SER A 527 13.16 14.15 17.58
C SER A 527 11.74 14.69 17.39
N GLY A 528 11.61 15.89 16.81
CA GLY A 528 10.34 16.56 16.52
C GLY A 528 9.71 17.23 17.75
N ARG A 529 10.50 17.50 18.79
CA ARG A 529 10.04 17.99 20.09
C ARG A 529 10.30 19.48 20.26
N ILE A 530 9.60 20.06 21.22
CA ILE A 530 9.71 21.48 21.59
C ILE A 530 10.21 21.52 23.03
N PHE A 531 11.30 22.23 23.25
CA PHE A 531 11.88 22.42 24.57
C PHE A 531 11.84 23.90 24.96
N GLU A 532 11.62 24.18 26.24
CA GLU A 532 11.76 25.48 26.86
C GLU A 532 12.95 25.45 27.82
N ALA A 533 13.75 26.51 27.81
CA ALA A 533 14.96 26.55 28.61
C ALA A 533 15.32 27.96 29.05
N GLY A 534 15.79 28.10 30.29
CA GLY A 534 16.32 29.34 30.82
C GLY A 534 16.47 29.28 32.34
N CYS A 535 17.40 30.06 32.90
CA CYS A 535 17.61 30.17 34.35
C CYS A 535 17.81 28.80 35.06
N GLY A 536 18.52 27.86 34.42
CA GLY A 536 18.78 26.52 34.97
C GLY A 536 17.59 25.55 34.84
N TRP A 537 16.46 26.00 34.32
CA TRP A 537 15.29 25.18 34.07
C TRP A 537 15.23 24.69 32.62
N GLN A 538 14.88 23.41 32.46
CA GLN A 538 14.82 22.68 31.20
C GLN A 538 13.52 21.87 31.13
N ALA A 539 12.63 22.18 30.20
CA ALA A 539 11.31 21.56 30.10
C ALA A 539 10.95 21.21 28.66
N ARG A 540 10.05 20.24 28.50
CA ARG A 540 9.40 19.91 27.23
C ARG A 540 7.99 20.49 27.17
N THR A 541 7.63 20.99 26.00
CA THR A 541 6.29 21.50 25.69
C THR A 541 5.65 20.65 24.58
N ARG A 542 4.37 20.31 24.73
CA ARG A 542 3.59 19.53 23.75
C ARG A 542 2.14 19.99 23.70
N PHE A 543 1.36 19.38 22.81
CA PHE A 543 -0.09 19.56 22.79
C PHE A 543 -0.77 18.54 23.73
N GLN A 544 -1.79 19.00 24.44
CA GLN A 544 -2.79 18.18 25.11
C GLN A 544 -4.15 18.44 24.45
N ARG A 545 -4.90 17.38 24.20
CA ARG A 545 -6.24 17.39 23.60
C ARG A 545 -7.26 16.92 24.65
N SER A 546 -8.40 17.62 24.75
CA SER A 546 -9.54 17.17 25.55
C SER A 546 -10.08 15.83 25.02
N ASP A 547 -10.90 15.13 25.81
CA ASP A 547 -11.63 13.96 25.28
C ASP A 547 -12.58 14.36 24.14
N GLY A 548 -13.03 15.63 24.16
CA GLY A 548 -13.96 16.17 23.19
C GLY A 548 -15.37 15.63 23.37
N TYR A 549 -16.17 15.78 22.31
CA TYR A 549 -17.49 15.17 22.22
C TYR A 549 -17.68 14.54 20.84
N ASP A 550 -18.31 13.37 20.85
CA ASP A 550 -18.63 12.56 19.68
C ASP A 550 -20.09 12.78 19.28
N PHE A 551 -20.31 13.56 18.23
CA PHE A 551 -21.63 13.73 17.64
C PHE A 551 -21.97 12.56 16.70
N PRO A 552 -23.21 12.04 16.77
CA PRO A 552 -23.63 10.93 15.93
C PRO A 552 -23.76 11.35 14.46
N HIS A 553 -23.34 10.48 13.55
CA HIS A 553 -23.49 10.65 12.11
C HIS A 553 -24.93 10.41 11.60
N SER A 554 -25.85 9.96 12.45
CA SER A 554 -27.24 9.64 12.10
C SER A 554 -28.14 10.86 11.94
N THR A 555 -27.71 12.03 12.43
CA THR A 555 -28.47 13.30 12.38
C THR A 555 -27.59 14.40 11.82
N ALA A 556 -28.17 15.33 11.06
CA ALA A 556 -27.44 16.52 10.63
C ALA A 556 -26.96 17.30 11.87
N LEU A 557 -25.64 17.47 12.01
CA LEU A 557 -25.06 18.22 13.11
C LEU A 557 -25.46 19.70 12.97
N THR A 558 -26.06 20.27 14.00
CA THR A 558 -26.44 21.68 14.01
C THR A 558 -25.58 22.49 15.00
N PRO A 559 -25.40 23.80 14.77
CA PRO A 559 -24.68 24.67 15.71
C PRO A 559 -25.24 24.62 17.12
N GLU A 560 -26.56 24.50 17.26
CA GLU A 560 -27.24 24.44 18.56
C GLU A 560 -26.84 23.17 19.32
N MET A 561 -26.77 22.02 18.64
CA MET A 561 -26.29 20.78 19.25
C MET A 561 -24.84 20.89 19.73
N VAL A 562 -24.00 21.59 18.95
CA VAL A 562 -22.60 21.84 19.32
C VAL A 562 -22.52 22.77 20.54
N LEU A 563 -23.33 23.83 20.58
CA LEU A 563 -23.39 24.76 21.70
C LEU A 563 -23.86 24.07 22.99
N ASP A 564 -24.88 23.21 22.91
CA ASP A 564 -25.43 22.44 24.03
C ASP A 564 -24.43 21.47 24.68
N ARG A 565 -23.33 21.15 23.98
CA ARG A 565 -22.25 20.27 24.43
C ARG A 565 -20.90 20.98 24.53
N TRP A 566 -20.88 22.31 24.43
CA TRP A 566 -19.63 23.06 24.36
C TRP A 566 -18.74 22.85 25.59
N SER A 567 -19.34 22.84 26.78
CA SER A 567 -18.63 22.60 28.04
C SER A 567 -17.92 21.25 28.08
N GLU A 568 -18.47 20.21 27.44
CA GLU A 568 -17.84 18.88 27.33
C GLU A 568 -16.70 18.90 26.31
N ILE A 569 -16.92 19.51 25.14
CA ILE A 569 -15.91 19.63 24.07
C ILE A 569 -14.61 20.23 24.59
N VAL A 570 -14.70 21.26 25.43
CA VAL A 570 -13.55 22.04 25.90
C VAL A 570 -13.00 21.59 27.27
N SER A 571 -13.57 20.53 27.87
CA SER A 571 -13.20 20.04 29.20
C SER A 571 -11.92 19.20 29.18
N PHE A 572 -10.93 19.58 29.99
CA PHE A 572 -9.69 18.82 30.22
C PHE A 572 -9.77 18.04 31.53
N THR A 573 -10.67 17.06 31.60
CA THR A 573 -10.85 16.22 32.79
C THR A 573 -9.64 15.29 32.97
N PRO A 574 -8.98 15.27 34.16
CA PRO A 574 -7.88 14.35 34.43
C PRO A 574 -8.25 12.88 34.13
N GLY A 575 -7.38 12.16 33.43
CA GLY A 575 -7.65 10.78 32.98
C GLY A 575 -8.51 10.65 31.72
N LYS A 576 -9.06 11.76 31.20
CA LYS A 576 -9.81 11.83 29.92
C LYS A 576 -9.18 12.85 28.96
N THR A 577 -7.86 12.86 28.86
CA THR A 577 -7.11 13.70 27.91
C THR A 577 -6.16 12.83 27.09
N SER A 578 -5.68 13.36 25.96
CA SER A 578 -4.67 12.70 25.14
C SER A 578 -3.59 13.69 24.70
N ASN A 579 -2.41 13.20 24.31
CA ASN A 579 -1.29 14.03 23.87
C ASN A 579 -0.85 13.63 22.46
N PRO A 580 -1.60 14.07 21.43
CA PRO A 580 -1.28 13.71 20.04
C PRO A 580 0.05 14.34 19.61
N GLU A 581 0.89 13.53 18.96
CA GLU A 581 2.20 13.95 18.45
C GLU A 581 2.39 13.64 16.96
N MET A 582 1.55 12.76 16.41
CA MET A 582 1.49 12.42 15.00
C MET A 582 0.07 12.59 14.45
N ILE A 583 -0.05 12.77 13.13
CA ILE A 583 -1.36 12.86 12.45
C ILE A 583 -2.22 11.62 12.68
N SER A 584 -1.63 10.43 12.87
CA SER A 584 -2.37 9.21 13.22
C SER A 584 -3.17 9.32 14.52
N ASP A 585 -2.69 10.11 15.48
CA ASP A 585 -3.29 10.24 16.81
C ASP A 585 -4.57 11.10 16.74
N SER A 586 -4.53 12.13 15.88
CA SER A 586 -5.70 12.91 15.46
C SER A 586 -6.76 12.01 14.82
N ARG A 587 -6.34 11.15 13.86
CA ARG A 587 -7.24 10.25 13.11
C ARG A 587 -7.90 9.17 13.96
N THR A 588 -7.26 8.70 15.02
CA THR A 588 -7.76 7.55 15.80
C THR A 588 -9.12 7.81 16.43
N ARG A 589 -9.35 9.01 17.00
CA ARG A 589 -10.65 9.38 17.60
C ARG A 589 -11.72 9.65 16.55
N ILE A 590 -11.36 10.34 15.48
CA ILE A 590 -12.25 10.59 14.33
C ILE A 590 -12.73 9.27 13.70
N LEU A 591 -11.82 8.30 13.53
CA LEU A 591 -12.16 6.95 13.05
C LEU A 591 -12.96 6.13 14.08
N ALA A 592 -12.78 6.38 15.37
CA ALA A 592 -13.59 5.76 16.42
C ALA A 592 -15.03 6.28 16.39
N ASN A 593 -15.24 7.59 16.22
CA ASN A 593 -16.59 8.16 16.12
C ASN A 593 -17.35 7.67 14.88
N ILE A 594 -16.65 7.53 13.75
CA ILE A 594 -17.17 6.86 12.54
C ILE A 594 -17.63 5.42 12.82
N LYS A 595 -17.01 4.73 13.78
CA LYS A 595 -17.35 3.36 14.15
C LYS A 595 -18.50 3.29 15.17
N THR A 596 -18.61 4.24 16.11
CA THR A 596 -19.61 4.26 17.19
C THR A 596 -20.97 4.85 16.78
N SER A 597 -21.02 5.73 15.78
CA SER A 597 -22.24 6.37 15.26
C SER A 597 -23.20 5.48 14.44
N ARG A 598 -23.14 4.15 14.63
CA ARG A 598 -23.93 3.16 13.89
C ARG A 598 -25.28 2.78 14.53
N ASP A 599 -25.67 3.43 15.64
CA ASP A 599 -26.88 3.06 16.40
C ASP A 599 -28.00 4.14 16.34
N ILE A 600 -29.14 3.77 15.71
CA ILE A 600 -30.56 4.28 15.67
C ILE A 600 -30.97 5.49 14.76
N PRO A 601 -32.22 5.55 14.16
CA PRO A 601 -32.71 4.92 12.90
C PRO A 601 -33.30 5.95 11.86
N PRO A 602 -33.13 5.84 10.52
CA PRO A 602 -34.30 5.87 9.60
C PRO A 602 -34.13 5.33 8.16
N SER A 603 -35.28 5.10 7.49
CA SER A 603 -35.46 4.88 6.04
C SER A 603 -34.80 3.62 5.46
N GLY A 604 -35.40 3.02 4.43
CA GLY A 604 -34.85 1.84 3.75
C GLY A 604 -33.36 1.94 3.41
N ARG A 605 -32.87 3.17 3.19
CA ARG A 605 -31.46 3.49 2.90
C ARG A 605 -30.47 3.04 3.97
N GLN A 606 -30.80 3.10 5.26
CA GLN A 606 -29.89 2.63 6.32
C GLN A 606 -29.54 1.14 6.16
N TRP A 607 -30.53 0.34 5.78
CA TRP A 607 -30.36 -1.09 5.56
C TRP A 607 -29.54 -1.33 4.29
N LEU A 608 -29.81 -0.57 3.22
CA LEU A 608 -29.03 -0.64 1.98
C LEU A 608 -27.56 -0.27 2.18
N ASP A 609 -27.28 0.76 2.98
CA ASP A 609 -25.94 1.19 3.31
C ASP A 609 -25.24 0.19 4.24
N ALA A 610 -25.95 -0.37 5.23
CA ALA A 610 -25.44 -1.44 6.09
C ALA A 610 -25.09 -2.71 5.29
N ILE A 611 -25.96 -3.11 4.36
CA ILE A 611 -25.73 -4.22 3.43
C ILE A 611 -24.51 -3.93 2.54
N SER A 612 -24.45 -2.74 1.93
CA SER A 612 -23.31 -2.32 1.09
C SER A 612 -21.99 -2.37 1.86
N LYS A 613 -21.99 -1.84 3.08
CA LYS A 613 -20.84 -1.85 3.99
C LYS A 613 -20.40 -3.26 4.38
N ALA A 614 -21.35 -4.15 4.68
CA ALA A 614 -21.05 -5.52 5.06
C ALA A 614 -20.55 -6.37 3.86
N ARG A 615 -21.00 -6.08 2.63
CA ARG A 615 -20.47 -6.70 1.41
C ARG A 615 -19.04 -6.26 1.10
N ASN A 616 -18.71 -5.01 1.38
CA ASN A 616 -17.38 -4.44 1.13
C ASN A 616 -16.41 -4.57 2.32
N ALA A 617 -16.87 -5.10 3.46
CA ALA A 617 -16.01 -5.33 4.62
C ALA A 617 -14.97 -6.42 4.34
N PRO A 618 -13.73 -6.28 4.84
CA PRO A 618 -12.73 -7.33 4.73
C PRO A 618 -13.23 -8.61 5.42
N ALA A 619 -12.95 -9.77 4.82
CA ALA A 619 -13.37 -11.05 5.37
C ALA A 619 -12.78 -11.24 6.78
N ARG A 620 -13.60 -11.73 7.72
CA ARG A 620 -13.11 -12.09 9.05
C ARG A 620 -12.51 -13.49 9.00
N ARG A 621 -11.29 -13.61 9.51
CA ARG A 621 -10.57 -14.87 9.63
C ARG A 621 -10.90 -15.54 10.96
N SER A 622 -11.21 -16.83 10.92
CA SER A 622 -11.29 -17.70 12.09
C SER A 622 -10.59 -19.01 11.80
N SER A 623 -9.79 -19.49 12.74
CA SER A 623 -9.13 -20.78 12.63
C SER A 623 -9.95 -21.90 13.29
N MET A 624 -9.89 -23.09 12.70
CA MET A 624 -10.39 -24.33 13.27
C MET A 624 -9.29 -25.39 13.14
N THR A 625 -8.79 -25.88 14.26
CA THR A 625 -7.89 -27.04 14.28
C THR A 625 -8.71 -28.31 14.39
N PHE A 626 -8.33 -29.31 13.61
CA PHE A 626 -9.01 -30.61 13.60
C PHE A 626 -7.97 -31.73 13.43
N THR A 627 -8.33 -32.90 13.93
CA THR A 627 -7.56 -34.14 13.86
C THR A 627 -8.44 -35.24 13.29
N ASP A 628 -7.91 -36.46 13.21
CA ASP A 628 -8.69 -37.65 12.90
C ASP A 628 -9.93 -37.79 13.80
N LYS A 629 -9.86 -37.33 15.06
CA LYS A 629 -10.97 -37.34 16.00
C LYS A 629 -12.19 -36.56 15.51
N GLU A 630 -12.00 -35.33 15.03
CA GLU A 630 -13.09 -34.50 14.51
C GLU A 630 -13.66 -35.07 13.20
N VAL A 631 -12.80 -35.64 12.35
CA VAL A 631 -13.20 -36.33 11.11
C VAL A 631 -14.09 -37.53 11.43
N ILE A 632 -13.65 -38.40 12.36
CA ILE A 632 -14.39 -39.60 12.78
C ILE A 632 -15.70 -39.21 13.46
N LEU A 633 -15.69 -38.20 14.34
CA LEU A 633 -16.91 -37.70 15.00
C LEU A 633 -17.94 -37.23 13.99
N TYR A 634 -17.51 -36.48 12.97
CA TYR A 634 -18.39 -36.05 11.88
C TYR A 634 -18.95 -37.25 11.12
N ASN A 635 -18.10 -38.19 10.71
CA ASN A 635 -18.52 -39.38 9.95
C ASN A 635 -19.53 -40.24 10.74
N LEU A 636 -19.28 -40.49 12.03
CA LEU A 636 -20.23 -41.19 12.91
C LEU A 636 -21.56 -40.44 13.02
N SER A 637 -21.53 -39.11 13.07
CA SER A 637 -22.74 -38.28 13.09
C SER A 637 -23.53 -38.28 11.79
N LEU A 638 -23.00 -38.86 10.71
CA LEU A 638 -23.70 -39.14 9.46
C LEU A 638 -24.14 -40.61 9.35
N GLY A 639 -24.12 -41.36 10.46
CA GLY A 639 -24.56 -42.77 10.49
C GLY A 639 -23.57 -43.75 9.87
N ILE A 640 -22.28 -43.38 9.73
CA ILE A 640 -21.25 -44.32 9.31
C ILE A 640 -21.10 -45.44 10.36
N THR A 641 -20.96 -46.66 9.89
CA THR A 641 -20.78 -47.85 10.74
C THR A 641 -19.39 -48.45 10.57
N PRO A 642 -18.95 -49.37 11.46
CA PRO A 642 -17.64 -50.02 11.35
C PRO A 642 -17.39 -50.79 10.05
N SER A 643 -18.42 -51.09 9.25
CA SER A 643 -18.24 -51.72 7.93
C SER A 643 -17.56 -50.81 6.90
N GLN A 644 -17.50 -49.50 7.18
CA GLN A 644 -16.88 -48.48 6.33
C GLN A 644 -15.58 -47.98 6.96
N LEU A 645 -14.67 -48.91 7.29
CA LEU A 645 -13.42 -48.66 8.02
C LEU A 645 -12.59 -47.44 7.55
N PRO A 646 -12.43 -47.16 6.23
CA PRO A 646 -11.69 -45.99 5.77
C PRO A 646 -12.23 -44.63 6.25
N LEU A 647 -13.44 -44.58 6.79
CA LEU A 647 -14.07 -43.35 7.28
C LEU A 647 -14.08 -43.24 8.82
N VAL A 648 -13.77 -44.31 9.54
CA VAL A 648 -13.88 -44.34 11.02
C VAL A 648 -12.63 -44.87 11.73
N PHE A 649 -11.61 -45.26 10.99
CA PHE A 649 -10.36 -45.79 11.55
C PHE A 649 -9.14 -45.07 10.98
N GLU A 650 -8.48 -44.29 11.82
CA GLU A 650 -7.36 -43.42 11.48
C GLU A 650 -6.10 -44.16 11.01
N LYS A 651 -5.94 -45.44 11.41
CA LYS A 651 -4.83 -46.28 10.95
C LYS A 651 -5.13 -47.06 9.67
N HIS A 652 -6.33 -46.94 9.12
CA HIS A 652 -6.63 -47.55 7.82
C HIS A 652 -5.76 -46.88 6.74
N PRO A 653 -5.11 -47.61 5.82
CA PRO A 653 -4.22 -47.03 4.81
C PRO A 653 -4.90 -46.03 3.86
N ASP A 654 -6.23 -46.10 3.77
CA ASP A 654 -7.09 -45.20 2.99
C ASP A 654 -7.98 -44.30 3.87
N PHE A 655 -7.56 -44.00 5.11
CA PHE A 655 -8.29 -43.04 5.93
C PHE A 655 -8.43 -41.69 5.22
N HIS A 656 -9.67 -41.22 5.05
CA HIS A 656 -9.96 -39.99 4.33
C HIS A 656 -11.18 -39.25 4.88
N VAL A 657 -11.26 -37.97 4.53
CA VAL A 657 -12.34 -37.08 4.95
C VAL A 657 -13.43 -37.06 3.89
N LEU A 658 -14.69 -37.21 4.30
CA LEU A 658 -15.84 -37.04 3.40
C LEU A 658 -15.89 -35.59 2.89
N PRO A 659 -16.14 -35.35 1.58
CA PRO A 659 -16.28 -34.00 1.02
C PRO A 659 -17.23 -33.09 1.81
N SER A 660 -18.33 -33.64 2.32
CA SER A 660 -19.33 -32.89 3.09
C SER A 660 -18.80 -32.33 4.42
N PHE A 661 -17.66 -32.81 4.94
CA PHE A 661 -17.00 -32.20 6.09
C PHE A 661 -16.69 -30.72 5.89
N GLY A 662 -16.50 -30.28 4.63
CA GLY A 662 -16.24 -28.89 4.27
C GLY A 662 -17.31 -27.87 4.72
N VAL A 663 -18.52 -28.33 5.08
CA VAL A 663 -19.55 -27.47 5.68
C VAL A 663 -19.22 -27.08 7.12
N ILE A 664 -18.45 -27.89 7.85
CA ILE A 664 -18.11 -27.65 9.27
C ILE A 664 -17.30 -26.36 9.44
N PRO A 665 -16.09 -26.21 8.85
CA PRO A 665 -15.31 -24.97 9.00
C PRO A 665 -16.07 -23.74 8.48
N GLY A 666 -16.88 -23.89 7.41
CA GLY A 666 -17.74 -22.84 6.90
C GLY A 666 -18.85 -22.42 7.87
N SER A 667 -19.49 -23.39 8.54
CA SER A 667 -20.59 -23.15 9.49
C SER A 667 -20.11 -22.53 10.82
N THR A 668 -18.89 -22.86 11.23
CA THR A 668 -18.26 -22.34 12.47
C THR A 668 -17.45 -21.06 12.24
N ALA A 669 -17.35 -20.58 11.00
CA ALA A 669 -16.57 -19.40 10.66
C ALA A 669 -17.14 -18.13 11.32
N SER A 670 -16.24 -17.30 11.85
CA SER A 670 -16.63 -16.02 12.45
C SER A 670 -17.06 -15.04 11.36
N ARG A 671 -18.27 -14.49 11.49
CA ARG A 671 -18.80 -13.50 10.54
C ARG A 671 -18.28 -12.09 10.86
N PRO A 672 -17.92 -11.27 9.86
CA PRO A 672 -17.60 -9.85 10.07
C PRO A 672 -18.84 -8.96 10.29
N PHE A 673 -20.05 -9.52 10.19
CA PHE A 673 -21.32 -8.83 10.30
C PHE A 673 -22.31 -9.66 11.14
N LYS A 674 -23.31 -9.01 11.74
CA LYS A 674 -24.47 -9.67 12.35
C LYS A 674 -25.68 -9.47 11.45
N LEU A 675 -26.54 -10.49 11.35
CA LEU A 675 -27.74 -10.40 10.49
C LEU A 675 -28.76 -9.39 11.00
N GLU A 676 -28.86 -9.23 12.31
CA GLU A 676 -29.73 -8.23 12.96
C GLU A 676 -29.38 -6.77 12.58
N ASP A 677 -28.14 -6.51 12.19
CA ASP A 677 -27.67 -5.17 11.76
C ASP A 677 -27.96 -4.90 10.27
N LEU A 678 -28.37 -5.92 9.51
CA LEU A 678 -28.48 -5.86 8.05
C LEU A 678 -29.92 -5.83 7.54
N VAL A 679 -30.88 -6.24 8.37
CA VAL A 679 -32.30 -6.33 7.98
C VAL A 679 -33.21 -5.86 9.13
N PRO A 680 -34.34 -5.19 8.83
CA PRO A 680 -35.28 -4.77 9.86
C PRO A 680 -35.96 -5.96 10.54
N ASN A 681 -36.43 -5.77 11.78
CA ASN A 681 -37.27 -6.73 12.52
C ASN A 681 -36.69 -8.16 12.63
N PHE A 682 -35.36 -8.30 12.62
CA PHE A 682 -34.71 -9.61 12.67
C PHE A 682 -35.06 -10.38 13.94
N ASN A 683 -35.43 -11.65 13.77
CA ASN A 683 -35.67 -12.58 14.87
C ASN A 683 -35.07 -13.94 14.52
N TYR A 684 -34.17 -14.43 15.37
CA TYR A 684 -33.49 -15.72 15.17
C TYR A 684 -34.47 -16.90 14.99
N LYS A 685 -35.66 -16.85 15.60
CA LYS A 685 -36.70 -17.90 15.47
C LYS A 685 -37.28 -18.00 14.05
N ASN A 686 -37.15 -16.93 13.26
CA ASN A 686 -37.72 -16.82 11.92
C ASN A 686 -36.70 -17.06 10.79
N MET A 687 -35.47 -17.43 11.16
CA MET A 687 -34.38 -17.74 10.23
C MET A 687 -34.44 -19.20 9.79
N LEU A 688 -34.50 -19.44 8.48
CA LEU A 688 -34.46 -20.78 7.89
C LEU A 688 -33.26 -20.92 6.96
N HIS A 689 -32.63 -22.09 6.97
CA HIS A 689 -31.57 -22.44 6.02
C HIS A 689 -32.23 -22.84 4.69
N GLY A 690 -32.06 -22.05 3.64
CA GLY A 690 -32.76 -22.23 2.37
C GLY A 690 -31.97 -23.09 1.39
N GLU A 691 -30.77 -22.66 1.04
CA GLU A 691 -29.92 -23.34 0.06
C GLU A 691 -28.47 -23.39 0.56
N HIS A 692 -27.74 -24.42 0.14
CA HIS A 692 -26.33 -24.57 0.43
C HIS A 692 -25.57 -25.02 -0.81
N LEU A 693 -24.49 -24.32 -1.14
CA LEU A 693 -23.48 -24.74 -2.09
C LEU A 693 -22.20 -25.05 -1.31
N LEU A 694 -21.64 -26.22 -1.55
CA LEU A 694 -20.29 -26.58 -1.14
C LEU A 694 -19.48 -26.91 -2.39
N GLU A 695 -18.33 -26.27 -2.53
CA GLU A 695 -17.33 -26.55 -3.55
C GLU A 695 -16.05 -27.06 -2.89
N ILE A 696 -15.54 -28.17 -3.40
CA ILE A 696 -14.27 -28.76 -3.02
C ILE A 696 -13.21 -28.13 -3.93
N ARG A 697 -12.46 -27.18 -3.39
CA ARG A 697 -11.43 -26.44 -4.12
C ARG A 697 -10.13 -27.23 -4.23
N LYS A 698 -9.84 -28.08 -3.23
CA LYS A 698 -8.70 -28.99 -3.20
C LYS A 698 -9.10 -30.35 -2.63
N TYR A 699 -8.69 -31.41 -3.32
CA TYR A 699 -8.89 -32.81 -2.94
C TYR A 699 -7.57 -33.59 -3.17
N PRO A 700 -7.20 -34.58 -2.34
CA PRO A 700 -7.91 -35.04 -1.14
C PRO A 700 -7.82 -34.06 0.02
N ILE A 701 -8.86 -34.03 0.84
CA ILE A 701 -8.94 -33.16 2.01
C ILE A 701 -7.97 -33.69 3.10
N PRO A 702 -7.18 -32.82 3.76
CA PRO A 702 -6.31 -33.23 4.87
C PRO A 702 -7.11 -33.91 5.99
N THR A 703 -6.56 -34.98 6.58
CA THR A 703 -7.20 -35.72 7.68
C THR A 703 -6.96 -35.10 9.05
N SER A 704 -6.05 -34.13 9.13
CA SER A 704 -5.79 -33.29 10.30
C SER A 704 -5.14 -31.99 9.83
N GLY A 705 -5.28 -30.92 10.58
CA GLY A 705 -4.66 -29.64 10.26
C GLY A 705 -5.33 -28.48 10.95
N THR A 706 -4.97 -27.27 10.54
CA THR A 706 -5.68 -26.05 10.95
C THR A 706 -6.21 -25.37 9.71
N PHE A 707 -7.52 -25.19 9.64
CA PHE A 707 -8.17 -24.43 8.59
C PHE A 707 -8.38 -22.98 9.03
N VAL A 708 -8.20 -22.02 8.11
CA VAL A 708 -8.54 -20.60 8.28
C VAL A 708 -9.67 -20.27 7.33
N SER A 709 -10.84 -19.94 7.87
CA SER A 709 -12.01 -19.56 7.11
C SER A 709 -12.17 -18.05 7.04
N GLU A 710 -12.35 -17.53 5.83
CA GLU A 710 -12.61 -16.14 5.47
C GLU A 710 -14.08 -15.99 5.06
N CYS A 711 -14.91 -15.51 5.97
CA CYS A 711 -16.35 -15.32 5.73
C CYS A 711 -16.66 -13.90 5.24
N ARG A 712 -17.54 -13.77 4.24
CA ARG A 712 -18.04 -12.50 3.68
C ARG A 712 -19.53 -12.53 3.34
N LEU A 713 -20.17 -11.36 3.33
CA LEU A 713 -21.55 -11.22 2.86
C LEU A 713 -21.53 -11.11 1.33
N ILE A 714 -22.24 -12.00 0.64
CA ILE A 714 -22.35 -11.95 -0.83
C ILE A 714 -23.47 -11.00 -1.24
N ASP A 715 -24.67 -11.16 -0.66
CA ASP A 715 -25.81 -10.28 -0.93
C ASP A 715 -26.92 -10.39 0.13
N ILE A 716 -27.82 -9.40 0.15
CA ILE A 716 -29.09 -9.46 0.88
C ILE A 716 -30.21 -9.04 -0.09
N LEU A 717 -31.16 -9.94 -0.35
CA LEU A 717 -32.29 -9.69 -1.26
C LEU A 717 -33.56 -9.36 -0.48
N ASP A 718 -34.28 -8.33 -0.90
CA ASP A 718 -35.58 -7.94 -0.35
C ASP A 718 -36.70 -8.67 -1.08
N LYS A 719 -37.51 -9.45 -0.36
CA LYS A 719 -38.68 -10.19 -0.88
C LYS A 719 -39.99 -9.60 -0.38
N GLY A 720 -40.00 -8.32 0.03
CA GLY A 720 -41.18 -7.59 0.49
C GLY A 720 -41.57 -7.96 1.93
N LYS A 721 -42.05 -9.19 2.16
CA LYS A 721 -42.42 -9.67 3.52
C LYS A 721 -41.30 -10.46 4.22
N ALA A 722 -40.19 -10.67 3.53
CA ALA A 722 -39.03 -11.44 3.99
C ALA A 722 -37.77 -10.90 3.31
N SER A 723 -36.60 -11.32 3.76
CA SER A 723 -35.34 -11.11 3.05
C SER A 723 -34.51 -12.39 2.95
N ILE A 724 -33.57 -12.41 2.02
CA ILE A 724 -32.67 -13.54 1.78
C ILE A 724 -31.24 -13.07 1.99
N ALA A 725 -30.51 -13.68 2.92
CA ALA A 725 -29.08 -13.43 3.11
C ALA A 725 -28.25 -14.50 2.41
N ILE A 726 -27.27 -14.08 1.61
CA ILE A 726 -26.34 -14.96 0.91
C ILE A 726 -24.94 -14.72 1.49
N ILE A 727 -24.34 -15.75 2.05
CA ILE A 727 -23.07 -15.69 2.78
C ILE A 727 -22.07 -16.63 2.12
N GLY A 728 -20.87 -16.12 1.81
CA GLY A 728 -19.80 -16.88 1.18
C GLY A 728 -18.64 -17.07 2.15
N THR A 729 -18.12 -18.28 2.27
CA THR A 729 -16.98 -18.58 3.13
C THR A 729 -15.93 -19.36 2.36
N LEU A 730 -14.73 -18.78 2.26
CA LEU A 730 -13.56 -19.42 1.67
C LEU A 730 -12.70 -20.00 2.81
N THR A 731 -12.41 -21.29 2.76
CA THR A 731 -11.61 -21.98 3.78
C THR A 731 -10.27 -22.38 3.20
N LYS A 732 -9.18 -22.00 3.88
CA LYS A 732 -7.80 -22.28 3.49
C LYS A 732 -7.10 -23.18 4.51
N ASP A 733 -6.14 -23.97 4.07
CA ASP A 733 -5.19 -24.62 4.97
C ASP A 733 -4.24 -23.55 5.56
N ALA A 734 -4.06 -23.55 6.89
CA ALA A 734 -3.26 -22.52 7.57
C ALA A 734 -1.76 -22.68 7.30
N ALA A 735 -1.29 -23.91 7.07
CA ALA A 735 0.12 -24.20 6.84
C ALA A 735 0.52 -23.91 5.40
N THR A 736 -0.31 -24.32 4.43
CA THR A 736 0.02 -24.16 3.00
C THR A 736 -0.59 -22.90 2.37
N GLY A 737 -1.67 -22.35 2.94
CA GLY A 737 -2.44 -21.24 2.37
C GLY A 737 -3.42 -21.67 1.27
N ASP A 738 -3.48 -22.95 0.93
CA ASP A 738 -4.31 -23.49 -0.15
C ASP A 738 -5.81 -23.34 0.14
N GLU A 739 -6.60 -22.93 -0.85
CA GLU A 739 -8.06 -22.93 -0.77
C GLU A 739 -8.60 -24.36 -0.82
N ILE A 740 -9.20 -24.83 0.29
CA ILE A 740 -9.72 -26.19 0.43
C ILE A 740 -11.21 -26.26 0.12
N PHE A 741 -12.00 -25.32 0.64
CA PHE A 741 -13.45 -25.28 0.44
C PHE A 741 -13.95 -23.87 0.12
N TYR A 742 -14.97 -23.78 -0.74
CA TYR A 742 -15.83 -22.60 -0.80
C TYR A 742 -17.26 -23.01 -0.45
N ASN A 743 -17.86 -22.31 0.51
CA ASN A 743 -19.24 -22.51 0.91
C ASN A 743 -20.06 -21.27 0.54
N GLU A 744 -21.24 -21.44 -0.03
CA GLU A 744 -22.25 -20.38 -0.17
C GLU A 744 -23.57 -20.83 0.48
N LEU A 745 -23.97 -20.10 1.52
CA LEU A 745 -25.16 -20.35 2.34
C LEU A 745 -26.22 -19.30 2.03
N THR A 746 -27.45 -19.75 1.82
CA THR A 746 -28.64 -18.89 1.71
C THR A 746 -29.53 -19.05 2.94
N LEU A 747 -29.80 -17.95 3.64
CA LEU A 747 -30.72 -17.88 4.78
C LEU A 747 -31.98 -17.10 4.41
N PHE A 748 -33.16 -17.69 4.64
CA PHE A 748 -34.45 -17.05 4.48
C PHE A 748 -34.90 -16.44 5.81
N LEU A 749 -35.08 -15.12 5.83
CA LEU A 749 -35.38 -14.33 7.02
C LEU A 749 -36.82 -13.83 6.93
N ARG A 750 -37.74 -14.43 7.71
CA ARG A 750 -39.17 -14.07 7.66
C ARG A 750 -39.46 -12.82 8.48
N GLY A 751 -40.26 -11.91 7.93
CA GLY A 751 -40.68 -10.67 8.60
C GLY A 751 -39.71 -9.50 8.48
N THR A 752 -38.62 -9.66 7.74
CA THR A 752 -37.49 -8.72 7.67
C THR A 752 -37.34 -7.99 6.32
N GLY A 753 -38.37 -8.01 5.49
CA GLY A 753 -38.39 -7.36 4.17
C GLY A 753 -38.98 -5.94 4.18
N GLY A 754 -39.08 -5.32 2.99
CA GLY A 754 -39.76 -4.03 2.81
C GLY A 754 -38.87 -2.81 3.06
N PHE A 755 -37.54 -2.99 2.96
CA PHE A 755 -36.55 -1.93 3.12
C PHE A 755 -36.04 -1.36 1.78
N GLY A 756 -36.57 -1.82 0.65
CA GLY A 756 -36.26 -1.28 -0.69
C GLY A 756 -34.98 -1.85 -1.28
N GLY A 757 -34.58 -3.05 -0.87
CA GLY A 757 -33.41 -3.78 -1.40
C GLY A 757 -33.65 -4.41 -2.77
N ARG A 758 -32.57 -4.93 -3.36
CA ARG A 758 -32.66 -5.66 -4.63
C ARG A 758 -33.51 -6.91 -4.44
N THR A 759 -34.43 -7.17 -5.35
CA THR A 759 -35.32 -8.35 -5.28
C THR A 759 -34.72 -9.57 -5.96
N THR A 760 -33.69 -9.39 -6.78
CA THR A 760 -32.96 -10.42 -7.53
C THR A 760 -31.45 -10.26 -7.36
N ARG A 761 -30.72 -11.38 -7.48
CA ARG A 761 -29.25 -11.41 -7.40
C ARG A 761 -28.65 -10.78 -8.65
N SER A 762 -27.64 -9.93 -8.51
CA SER A 762 -26.81 -9.50 -9.66
C SER A 762 -26.00 -10.69 -10.16
N GLU A 763 -26.07 -11.00 -11.45
CA GLU A 763 -25.34 -12.12 -12.06
C GLU A 763 -23.84 -12.02 -11.77
N HIS A 764 -23.34 -12.95 -10.96
CA HIS A 764 -21.92 -13.25 -10.77
C HIS A 764 -21.80 -14.77 -10.66
N SER A 765 -20.92 -15.31 -11.49
CA SER A 765 -20.51 -16.71 -11.65
C SER A 765 -21.54 -17.65 -12.33
N GLY A 766 -21.10 -18.30 -13.41
CA GLY A 766 -21.87 -19.22 -14.25
C GLY A 766 -22.32 -20.49 -13.52
N THR A 767 -23.31 -20.34 -12.64
CA THR A 767 -23.90 -21.42 -11.84
C THR A 767 -25.28 -21.76 -12.42
N LYS A 768 -25.47 -23.03 -12.84
CA LYS A 768 -26.76 -23.55 -13.30
C LYS A 768 -27.78 -23.54 -12.14
N SER A 769 -29.03 -23.23 -12.42
CA SER A 769 -30.16 -23.38 -11.48
C SER A 769 -30.40 -24.86 -11.16
N SER A 770 -30.92 -25.16 -9.95
CA SER A 770 -31.29 -26.54 -9.54
C SER A 770 -32.13 -27.24 -10.61
N SER A 771 -31.67 -28.39 -11.07
CA SER A 771 -32.23 -29.13 -12.19
C SER A 771 -33.41 -29.95 -11.71
N THR A 772 -34.48 -29.94 -12.50
CA THR A 772 -35.64 -30.80 -12.23
C THR A 772 -35.24 -32.25 -12.45
N PRO A 773 -35.62 -33.19 -11.56
CA PRO A 773 -35.36 -34.61 -11.79
C PRO A 773 -35.83 -35.04 -13.18
N PRO A 774 -35.01 -35.79 -13.94
CA PRO A 774 -35.41 -36.30 -15.24
C PRO A 774 -36.73 -37.07 -15.18
N SER A 775 -37.54 -37.01 -16.24
CA SER A 775 -38.81 -37.76 -16.36
C SER A 775 -38.61 -39.27 -16.62
N ARG A 776 -37.56 -39.87 -16.03
CA ARG A 776 -37.21 -41.30 -16.07
C ARG A 776 -37.00 -41.83 -14.64
N LYS A 777 -37.00 -43.15 -14.46
CA LYS A 777 -36.73 -43.77 -13.15
C LYS A 777 -35.33 -43.39 -12.63
N PRO A 778 -35.14 -43.25 -11.29
CA PRO A 778 -33.82 -43.06 -10.69
C PRO A 778 -32.85 -44.18 -11.06
N ASP A 779 -31.57 -43.83 -11.20
CA ASP A 779 -30.48 -44.81 -11.35
C ASP A 779 -30.13 -45.49 -10.02
N MET A 780 -30.39 -44.80 -8.91
CA MET A 780 -30.16 -45.31 -7.56
C MET A 780 -31.28 -44.84 -6.64
N ILE A 781 -31.73 -45.75 -5.76
CA ILE A 781 -32.65 -45.48 -4.65
C ILE A 781 -32.02 -46.11 -3.40
N ILE A 782 -31.71 -45.30 -2.40
CA ILE A 782 -31.13 -45.75 -1.11
C ILE A 782 -32.01 -45.27 0.02
N GLU A 783 -32.33 -46.18 0.94
CA GLU A 783 -33.01 -45.85 2.19
C GLU A 783 -31.98 -45.77 3.32
N GLU A 784 -32.03 -44.66 4.07
CA GLU A 784 -31.16 -44.46 5.21
C GLU A 784 -31.95 -44.03 6.45
N LYS A 785 -32.02 -44.92 7.44
CA LYS A 785 -32.72 -44.66 8.69
C LYS A 785 -31.86 -43.83 9.64
N THR A 786 -32.34 -42.65 10.00
CA THR A 786 -31.66 -41.81 11.00
C THR A 786 -31.88 -42.36 12.41
N SER A 787 -30.92 -42.16 13.32
CA SER A 787 -31.14 -42.54 14.73
C SER A 787 -31.93 -41.47 15.50
N PRO A 788 -32.67 -41.84 16.56
CA PRO A 788 -33.30 -40.85 17.45
C PRO A 788 -32.30 -39.87 18.08
N GLY A 789 -31.03 -40.28 18.24
CA GLY A 789 -29.95 -39.46 18.78
C GLY A 789 -29.14 -38.69 17.73
N GLN A 790 -29.50 -38.75 16.44
CA GLN A 790 -28.66 -38.27 15.35
C GLN A 790 -28.33 -36.77 15.48
N ALA A 791 -29.35 -35.95 15.80
CA ALA A 791 -29.18 -34.52 16.01
C ALA A 791 -28.29 -34.20 17.22
N ALA A 792 -28.36 -35.03 18.28
CA ALA A 792 -27.55 -34.88 19.48
C ALA A 792 -26.07 -35.17 19.22
N LEU A 793 -25.76 -36.10 18.30
CA LEU A 793 -24.40 -36.40 17.87
C LEU A 793 -23.87 -35.36 16.89
N TYR A 794 -24.66 -35.00 15.86
CA TYR A 794 -24.23 -34.07 14.81
C TYR A 794 -23.89 -32.68 15.34
N ARG A 795 -24.66 -32.15 16.30
CA ARG A 795 -24.39 -30.84 16.93
C ARG A 795 -23.01 -30.72 17.57
N LEU A 796 -22.37 -31.84 17.92
CA LEU A 796 -21.04 -31.81 18.54
C LEU A 796 -19.96 -31.26 17.60
N ASN A 797 -20.19 -31.36 16.28
CA ASN A 797 -19.30 -30.84 15.25
C ASN A 797 -19.30 -29.30 15.11
N GLY A 798 -20.19 -28.58 15.81
CA GLY A 798 -20.12 -27.11 15.89
C GLY A 798 -21.48 -26.39 15.91
N ASP A 799 -22.51 -26.96 15.27
CA ASP A 799 -23.85 -26.36 15.29
C ASP A 799 -24.60 -26.67 16.59
N ARG A 800 -24.44 -25.78 17.57
CA ARG A 800 -24.99 -25.92 18.92
C ARG A 800 -26.42 -25.39 19.06
N ASN A 801 -27.11 -25.05 17.97
CA ASN A 801 -28.46 -24.48 18.02
C ASN A 801 -29.44 -25.36 18.84
N PRO A 802 -30.08 -24.81 19.91
CA PRO A 802 -30.98 -25.57 20.78
C PRO A 802 -32.22 -26.12 20.07
N LEU A 803 -32.62 -25.59 18.90
CA LEU A 803 -33.74 -26.10 18.11
C LEU A 803 -33.65 -27.61 17.81
N HIS A 804 -32.43 -28.14 17.74
CA HIS A 804 -32.15 -29.52 17.38
C HIS A 804 -32.13 -30.49 18.58
N ILE A 805 -32.36 -30.01 19.80
CA ILE A 805 -32.27 -30.85 21.01
C ILE A 805 -33.29 -30.48 22.10
N ASP A 806 -33.64 -29.20 22.23
CA ASP A 806 -34.55 -28.70 23.25
C ASP A 806 -36.00 -28.62 22.70
N PRO A 807 -36.93 -29.42 23.25
CA PRO A 807 -38.34 -29.40 22.82
C PRO A 807 -39.03 -28.05 22.99
N ALA A 808 -38.70 -27.27 24.04
CA ALA A 808 -39.34 -25.98 24.30
C ALA A 808 -38.92 -24.96 23.23
N VAL A 809 -37.64 -24.93 22.88
CA VAL A 809 -37.12 -24.06 21.82
C VAL A 809 -37.63 -24.50 20.45
N SER A 810 -37.67 -25.81 20.19
CA SER A 810 -38.23 -26.37 18.96
C SER A 810 -39.70 -25.99 18.76
N SER A 811 -40.52 -26.13 19.82
CA SER A 811 -41.93 -25.73 19.81
C SER A 811 -42.09 -24.23 19.60
N ALA A 812 -41.26 -23.41 20.23
CA ALA A 812 -41.26 -21.96 20.03
C ALA A 812 -40.82 -21.55 18.60
N GLY A 813 -40.09 -22.41 17.90
CA GLY A 813 -39.74 -22.27 16.47
C GLY A 813 -40.80 -22.79 15.51
N GLY A 814 -41.92 -23.33 16.02
CA GLY A 814 -43.03 -23.86 15.21
C GLY A 814 -42.91 -25.34 14.85
N PHE A 815 -42.02 -26.10 15.50
CA PHE A 815 -41.87 -27.53 15.27
C PHE A 815 -42.33 -28.34 16.49
N HIS A 816 -43.17 -29.35 16.24
CA HIS A 816 -43.76 -30.18 17.29
C HIS A 816 -42.73 -31.07 18.04
N LYS A 817 -41.55 -31.31 17.46
CA LYS A 817 -40.41 -32.04 18.03
C LYS A 817 -39.10 -31.42 17.55
N PRO A 818 -37.98 -31.59 18.29
CA PRO A 818 -36.66 -31.24 17.79
C PRO A 818 -36.38 -31.87 16.42
N ILE A 819 -35.91 -31.05 15.49
CA ILE A 819 -35.65 -31.46 14.10
C ILE A 819 -34.18 -31.79 13.89
N LEU A 820 -33.87 -32.63 12.90
CA LEU A 820 -32.51 -32.90 12.47
C LEU A 820 -31.92 -31.67 11.75
N HIS A 821 -30.61 -31.43 11.92
CA HIS A 821 -29.92 -30.37 11.19
C HIS A 821 -30.01 -30.61 9.68
N GLY A 822 -30.35 -29.59 8.90
CA GLY A 822 -30.39 -29.75 7.43
C GLY A 822 -29.04 -30.13 6.83
N LEU A 823 -27.95 -29.62 7.42
CA LEU A 823 -26.59 -30.02 7.03
C LEU A 823 -26.22 -31.46 7.43
N CYS A 824 -26.90 -32.05 8.43
CA CYS A 824 -26.75 -33.48 8.74
C CYS A 824 -27.39 -34.32 7.65
N THR A 825 -28.64 -34.01 7.25
CA THR A 825 -29.31 -34.68 6.13
C THR A 825 -28.55 -34.49 4.82
N PHE A 826 -28.01 -33.29 4.58
CA PHE A 826 -27.12 -33.02 3.45
C PHE A 826 -25.87 -33.91 3.48
N GLY A 827 -25.20 -34.03 4.63
CA GLY A 827 -24.04 -34.89 4.78
C GLY A 827 -24.36 -36.36 4.56
N ILE A 828 -25.49 -36.85 5.10
CA ILE A 828 -25.98 -38.22 4.88
C ILE A 828 -26.20 -38.50 3.40
N ALA A 829 -26.89 -37.60 2.69
CA ALA A 829 -27.12 -37.77 1.26
C ALA A 829 -25.82 -37.67 0.44
N THR A 830 -24.97 -36.68 0.75
CA THR A 830 -23.67 -36.48 0.08
C THR A 830 -22.77 -37.70 0.24
N LYS A 831 -22.75 -38.28 1.44
CA LYS A 831 -22.04 -39.54 1.71
C LYS A 831 -22.50 -40.63 0.75
N GLN A 832 -23.80 -40.84 0.58
CA GLN A 832 -24.30 -41.86 -0.33
C GLN A 832 -23.92 -41.58 -1.79
N ILE A 833 -23.96 -40.31 -2.21
CA ILE A 833 -23.47 -39.94 -3.55
C ILE A 833 -21.98 -40.23 -3.70
N VAL A 834 -21.15 -39.86 -2.73
CA VAL A 834 -19.69 -40.07 -2.79
C VAL A 834 -19.32 -41.55 -2.76
N LEU A 835 -20.01 -42.36 -1.95
CA LEU A 835 -19.77 -43.80 -1.87
C LEU A 835 -20.15 -44.54 -3.15
N ASN A 836 -21.19 -44.09 -3.86
CA ASN A 836 -21.69 -44.77 -5.06
C ASN A 836 -21.12 -44.21 -6.38
N TYR A 837 -20.75 -42.93 -6.41
CA TYR A 837 -20.31 -42.24 -7.64
C TYR A 837 -18.89 -41.65 -7.57
N GLY A 838 -18.23 -41.65 -6.40
CA GLY A 838 -16.89 -41.11 -6.22
C GLY A 838 -16.86 -39.64 -5.77
N PRO A 839 -15.66 -39.01 -5.72
CA PRO A 839 -15.50 -37.65 -5.20
C PRO A 839 -16.24 -36.62 -6.06
N ILE A 840 -16.70 -35.55 -5.41
CA ILE A 840 -17.52 -34.50 -6.02
C ILE A 840 -16.78 -33.16 -6.02
N LYS A 841 -17.01 -32.33 -7.04
CA LYS A 841 -16.42 -30.99 -7.15
C LYS A 841 -17.27 -29.96 -6.46
N SER A 842 -18.57 -30.05 -6.68
CA SER A 842 -19.51 -29.15 -6.07
C SER A 842 -20.84 -29.85 -5.85
N ILE A 843 -21.57 -29.40 -4.84
CA ILE A 843 -22.90 -29.88 -4.52
C ILE A 843 -23.75 -28.69 -4.07
N ARG A 844 -24.91 -28.52 -4.71
CA ARG A 844 -25.87 -27.45 -4.40
C ARG A 844 -27.22 -28.05 -4.04
N SER A 845 -27.63 -27.89 -2.79
CA SER A 845 -28.89 -28.41 -2.28
C SER A 845 -29.85 -27.30 -1.86
N ARG A 846 -31.14 -27.53 -2.11
CA ARG A 846 -32.24 -26.70 -1.59
C ARG A 846 -33.06 -27.50 -0.59
N PHE A 847 -33.22 -26.96 0.62
CA PHE A 847 -34.04 -27.56 1.66
C PHE A 847 -35.48 -27.06 1.56
N VAL A 848 -36.44 -27.98 1.50
CA VAL A 848 -37.88 -27.66 1.34
C VAL A 848 -38.76 -28.27 2.44
N GLY A 849 -38.18 -28.99 3.40
CA GLY A 849 -38.91 -29.60 4.52
C GLY A 849 -38.07 -29.70 5.80
N VAL A 850 -38.54 -30.54 6.74
CA VAL A 850 -37.85 -30.87 8.00
C VAL A 850 -37.83 -32.38 8.20
N VAL A 851 -36.77 -32.90 8.80
CA VAL A 851 -36.63 -34.33 9.18
C VAL A 851 -36.65 -34.43 10.69
N ILE A 852 -37.41 -35.38 11.24
CA ILE A 852 -37.39 -35.72 12.65
C ILE A 852 -36.36 -36.85 12.86
N PRO A 853 -35.43 -36.73 13.82
CA PRO A 853 -34.49 -37.82 14.12
C PRO A 853 -35.24 -39.14 14.41
N GLY A 854 -34.88 -40.21 13.70
CA GLY A 854 -35.58 -41.49 13.72
C GLY A 854 -36.31 -41.83 12.41
N GLU A 855 -36.62 -40.82 11.58
CA GLU A 855 -37.25 -40.99 10.27
C GLU A 855 -36.27 -41.53 9.21
N THR A 856 -36.83 -42.08 8.14
CA THR A 856 -36.11 -42.76 7.06
C THR A 856 -36.00 -41.85 5.84
N LEU A 857 -34.77 -41.65 5.38
CA LEU A 857 -34.44 -40.84 4.21
C LEU A 857 -34.37 -41.73 2.98
N GLN A 858 -35.24 -41.51 2.01
CA GLN A 858 -35.16 -42.14 0.69
C GLN A 858 -34.42 -41.20 -0.27
N ILE A 859 -33.23 -41.60 -0.70
CA ILE A 859 -32.32 -40.84 -1.57
C ILE A 859 -32.42 -41.42 -2.97
N GLU A 860 -32.91 -40.62 -3.92
CA GLU A 860 -33.06 -40.99 -5.33
C GLU A 860 -32.09 -40.17 -6.18
N SER A 861 -31.30 -40.79 -7.06
CA SER A 861 -30.36 -40.07 -7.93
C SER A 861 -30.39 -40.52 -9.38
N TRP A 862 -30.01 -39.59 -10.27
CA TRP A 862 -29.90 -39.76 -11.71
C TRP A 862 -28.55 -39.22 -12.17
N LYS A 863 -27.78 -40.02 -12.91
CA LYS A 863 -26.54 -39.61 -13.55
C LYS A 863 -26.84 -39.10 -14.97
N ASP A 864 -26.36 -37.90 -15.30
CA ASP A 864 -26.50 -37.27 -16.62
C ASP A 864 -25.16 -36.65 -17.04
N GLY A 865 -24.38 -37.39 -17.83
CA GLY A 865 -23.00 -37.03 -18.14
C GLY A 865 -22.10 -37.02 -16.89
N ASN A 866 -21.49 -35.86 -16.61
CA ASN A 866 -20.68 -35.60 -15.42
C ASN A 866 -21.51 -35.04 -14.24
N ASP A 867 -22.78 -34.71 -14.46
CA ASP A 867 -23.66 -34.18 -13.43
C ASP A 867 -24.47 -35.33 -12.78
N ILE A 868 -24.68 -35.25 -11.47
CA ILE A 868 -25.55 -36.17 -10.71
C ILE A 868 -26.66 -35.33 -10.09
N ILE A 869 -27.89 -35.56 -10.52
CA ILE A 869 -29.08 -34.92 -9.96
C ILE A 869 -29.62 -35.87 -8.89
N PHE A 870 -29.98 -35.38 -7.70
CA PHE A 870 -30.61 -36.23 -6.69
C PHE A 870 -31.66 -35.50 -5.87
N GLN A 871 -32.56 -36.27 -5.24
CA GLN A 871 -33.53 -35.78 -4.30
C GLN A 871 -33.63 -36.68 -3.07
N VAL A 872 -34.11 -36.12 -1.97
CA VAL A 872 -34.35 -36.84 -0.72
C VAL A 872 -35.80 -36.68 -0.32
N ARG A 873 -36.45 -37.82 -0.04
CA ARG A 873 -37.82 -37.91 0.50
C ARG A 873 -37.77 -38.49 1.89
N ILE A 874 -38.80 -38.19 2.68
CA ILE A 874 -39.03 -38.82 3.99
C ILE A 874 -40.02 -39.94 3.77
N GLU A 875 -39.58 -41.18 3.93
CA GLU A 875 -40.36 -42.39 3.60
C GLU A 875 -41.71 -42.38 4.34
N GLU A 876 -41.70 -42.09 5.64
CA GLU A 876 -42.89 -42.14 6.49
C GLU A 876 -43.98 -41.12 6.10
N SER A 877 -43.60 -40.03 5.42
CA SER A 877 -44.54 -38.98 5.02
C SER A 877 -44.73 -38.84 3.51
N GLY A 878 -43.89 -39.49 2.70
CA GLY A 878 -43.80 -39.34 1.24
C GLY A 878 -43.37 -37.94 0.75
N LYS A 879 -43.05 -37.01 1.66
CA LYS A 879 -42.77 -35.61 1.32
C LYS A 879 -41.33 -35.45 0.81
N LEU A 880 -41.19 -34.61 -0.22
CA LEU A 880 -39.90 -34.14 -0.68
C LEU A 880 -39.26 -33.27 0.40
N TYR A 881 -38.02 -33.57 0.74
CA TYR A 881 -37.23 -32.84 1.73
C TYR A 881 -36.16 -31.95 1.08
N MET A 882 -35.43 -32.50 0.10
CA MET A 882 -34.29 -31.83 -0.53
C MET A 882 -34.21 -32.20 -2.02
N SER A 883 -33.87 -31.23 -2.86
CA SER A 883 -33.54 -31.43 -4.27
C SER A 883 -32.18 -30.81 -4.55
N THR A 884 -31.34 -31.51 -5.31
CA THR A 884 -29.90 -31.22 -5.39
C THR A 884 -29.33 -31.49 -6.78
N ASP A 885 -28.40 -30.64 -7.19
CA ASP A 885 -27.50 -30.87 -8.32
C ASP A 885 -26.06 -31.04 -7.80
N VAL A 886 -25.36 -32.02 -8.33
CA VAL A 886 -23.96 -32.33 -8.01
C VAL A 886 -23.16 -32.32 -9.31
N GLU A 887 -22.06 -31.58 -9.33
CA GLU A 887 -21.04 -31.72 -10.37
C GLU A 887 -20.02 -32.75 -9.86
N ALA A 888 -19.88 -33.88 -10.55
CA ALA A 888 -18.82 -34.82 -10.23
C ALA A 888 -17.46 -34.12 -10.33
N LEU A 889 -16.49 -34.52 -9.50
CA LEU A 889 -15.12 -34.05 -9.66
C LEU A 889 -14.55 -34.68 -10.92
N GLU A 890 -14.63 -33.95 -12.04
CA GLU A 890 -13.55 -34.02 -13.01
C GLU A 890 -12.29 -33.63 -12.24
N ILE A 891 -11.40 -34.60 -12.01
CA ILE A 891 -10.11 -34.35 -11.39
C ILE A 891 -9.37 -33.41 -12.35
N SER A 892 -9.55 -32.10 -12.19
CA SER A 892 -8.77 -31.09 -12.89
C SER A 892 -7.45 -30.88 -12.12
N HIS A 893 -6.68 -31.95 -11.93
CA HIS A 893 -5.35 -32.09 -12.51
C HIS A 893 -4.22 -31.04 -12.22
N HIS A 894 -4.45 -30.03 -11.37
CA HIS A 894 -3.43 -29.02 -11.04
C HIS A 894 -2.92 -29.03 -9.60
N ASP A 895 -3.52 -29.80 -8.70
CA ASP A 895 -2.85 -30.36 -7.53
C ASP A 895 -2.64 -31.84 -7.81
N LEU A 896 -1.38 -32.27 -7.89
CA LEU A 896 -1.06 -33.67 -8.13
C LEU A 896 -1.55 -34.49 -6.93
N ASP A 897 -2.13 -35.67 -7.19
CA ASP A 897 -2.45 -36.60 -6.12
C ASP A 897 -1.13 -37.15 -5.54
N ASN A 898 -0.60 -36.47 -4.52
CA ASN A 898 0.66 -36.79 -3.89
C ASN A 898 0.66 -38.19 -3.24
N ARG A 899 -0.52 -38.74 -2.91
CA ARG A 899 -0.62 -40.12 -2.40
C ARG A 899 -0.48 -41.12 -3.52
N SER A 900 -1.22 -40.94 -4.62
CA SER A 900 -1.12 -41.79 -5.81
C SER A 900 0.28 -41.74 -6.42
N LEU A 901 0.82 -40.53 -6.58
CA LEU A 901 2.18 -40.27 -7.04
C LEU A 901 3.23 -40.92 -6.13
N GLY A 902 3.12 -40.71 -4.81
CA GLY A 902 4.06 -41.28 -3.85
C GLY A 902 4.04 -42.81 -3.82
N ARG A 903 2.85 -43.42 -3.90
CA ARG A 903 2.71 -44.89 -4.01
C ARG A 903 3.31 -45.41 -5.32
N TYR A 904 3.07 -44.73 -6.44
CA TYR A 904 3.64 -45.09 -7.74
C TYR A 904 5.18 -45.04 -7.68
N LEU A 905 5.77 -43.93 -7.25
CA LEU A 905 7.22 -43.74 -7.20
C LEU A 905 7.91 -44.70 -6.20
N LEU A 906 7.26 -44.98 -5.07
CA LEU A 906 7.76 -45.98 -4.11
C LEU A 906 7.69 -47.40 -4.69
N LYS A 907 6.66 -47.70 -5.49
CA LYS A 907 6.48 -49.01 -6.13
C LYS A 907 7.46 -49.24 -7.27
N THR A 908 7.76 -48.23 -8.09
CA THR A 908 8.75 -48.36 -9.18
C THR A 908 10.16 -48.54 -8.63
N GLY A 909 10.46 -47.93 -7.48
CA GLY A 909 11.76 -48.06 -6.81
C GLY A 909 12.90 -47.37 -7.56
N ASN A 910 12.59 -46.55 -8.57
CA ASN A 910 13.57 -45.88 -9.42
C ASN A 910 14.22 -44.65 -8.74
N ILE A 911 13.60 -44.13 -7.68
CA ILE A 911 14.15 -43.09 -6.82
C ILE A 911 14.69 -43.75 -5.54
N PRO A 912 16.03 -43.83 -5.36
CA PRO A 912 16.62 -44.44 -4.18
C PRO A 912 16.20 -43.71 -2.88
N ASP A 913 15.91 -44.49 -1.84
CA ASP A 913 15.63 -44.01 -0.47
C ASP A 913 14.43 -43.06 -0.30
N LEU A 914 13.55 -42.94 -1.30
CA LEU A 914 12.35 -42.09 -1.26
C LEU A 914 11.50 -42.35 0.00
N LYS A 915 11.24 -41.30 0.79
CA LYS A 915 10.39 -41.38 2.00
C LYS A 915 9.02 -40.74 1.81
N LEU A 916 7.96 -41.48 2.12
CA LEU A 916 6.60 -40.95 2.17
C LEU A 916 6.31 -40.26 3.52
N PRO A 917 5.40 -39.26 3.55
CA PRO A 917 4.67 -38.68 2.42
C PRO A 917 5.57 -37.80 1.54
N ILE A 918 5.27 -37.75 0.24
CA ILE A 918 5.82 -36.73 -0.64
C ILE A 918 4.93 -35.49 -0.65
N ALA A 919 5.52 -34.34 -0.88
CA ALA A 919 4.84 -33.07 -1.10
C ALA A 919 5.28 -32.49 -2.45
N THR A 920 4.35 -31.91 -3.21
CA THR A 920 4.68 -31.24 -4.47
C THR A 920 4.30 -29.77 -4.42
N GLU A 921 5.21 -28.90 -4.87
CA GLU A 921 4.99 -27.45 -4.97
C GLU A 921 5.22 -27.00 -6.41
N LYS A 922 4.28 -26.25 -7.00
CA LYS A 922 4.43 -25.83 -8.41
C LYS A 922 5.49 -24.73 -8.57
N ILE A 923 6.39 -24.89 -9.55
CA ILE A 923 7.45 -23.93 -9.85
C ILE A 923 6.97 -22.95 -10.93
N GLY A 924 6.76 -21.69 -10.53
CA GLY A 924 6.52 -20.56 -11.44
C GLY A 924 5.20 -20.59 -12.22
N TYR A 925 4.93 -19.48 -12.93
CA TYR A 925 3.85 -19.36 -13.91
C TYR A 925 4.46 -19.18 -15.30
N GLY A 926 4.62 -20.28 -16.04
CA GLY A 926 5.22 -20.33 -17.37
C GLY A 926 4.28 -20.89 -18.43
N GLN A 927 4.64 -20.71 -19.71
CA GLN A 927 3.94 -21.26 -20.88
C GLN A 927 4.50 -22.64 -21.33
N SER A 928 5.49 -23.19 -20.61
CA SER A 928 6.13 -24.52 -20.82
C SER A 928 5.39 -25.61 -20.02
N ASN A 929 5.81 -26.88 -20.14
CA ASN A 929 5.29 -28.01 -19.37
C ASN A 929 5.28 -27.70 -17.85
N PRO A 930 4.12 -27.82 -17.17
CA PRO A 930 4.02 -27.59 -15.74
C PRO A 930 5.09 -28.35 -14.95
N THR A 931 5.87 -27.61 -14.18
CA THR A 931 7.01 -28.11 -13.38
C THR A 931 6.69 -27.94 -11.90
N TYR A 932 7.06 -28.92 -11.08
CA TYR A 932 6.80 -28.97 -9.65
C TYR A 932 8.08 -29.38 -8.92
N PHE A 933 8.39 -28.77 -7.77
CA PHE A 933 9.24 -29.39 -6.76
C PHE A 933 8.50 -30.61 -6.21
N LEU A 934 9.24 -31.67 -5.93
CA LEU A 934 8.78 -32.86 -5.24
C LEU A 934 9.73 -33.09 -4.06
N ASP A 935 9.23 -32.86 -2.85
CA ASP A 935 9.96 -33.05 -1.60
C ASP A 935 9.50 -34.36 -0.95
N ASP A 936 10.44 -35.17 -0.50
CA ASP A 936 10.16 -36.37 0.29
C ASP A 936 10.19 -36.07 1.80
N ALA A 937 9.75 -37.02 2.63
CA ALA A 937 9.72 -36.83 4.08
C ALA A 937 11.12 -36.80 4.76
N ALA A 938 12.19 -37.15 4.04
CA ALA A 938 13.57 -37.04 4.52
C ALA A 938 14.19 -35.66 4.18
N GLY A 939 13.47 -34.81 3.45
CA GLY A 939 13.94 -33.51 2.99
C GLY A 939 14.76 -33.55 1.70
N ASN A 940 14.72 -34.67 0.96
CA ASN A 940 15.29 -34.75 -0.39
C ASN A 940 14.35 -34.06 -1.38
N ARG A 941 14.93 -33.29 -2.31
CA ARG A 941 14.18 -32.53 -3.31
C ARG A 941 14.44 -33.06 -4.72
N TYR A 942 13.37 -33.16 -5.50
CA TYR A 942 13.35 -33.57 -6.90
C TYR A 942 12.50 -32.59 -7.71
N VAL A 943 12.48 -32.78 -9.04
CA VAL A 943 11.65 -32.00 -9.95
C VAL A 943 10.72 -32.92 -10.74
N LEU A 944 9.42 -32.66 -10.71
CA LEU A 944 8.42 -33.34 -11.52
C LEU A 944 7.95 -32.43 -12.66
N ARG A 945 7.98 -32.93 -13.89
CA ARG A 945 7.46 -32.25 -15.08
C ARG A 945 6.33 -33.07 -15.69
N LYS A 946 5.23 -32.39 -16.01
CA LYS A 946 4.01 -33.05 -16.51
C LYS A 946 3.44 -32.33 -17.73
N LYS A 947 2.63 -33.03 -18.50
CA LYS A 947 1.92 -32.44 -19.65
C LYS A 947 0.85 -31.43 -19.16
N PRO A 948 0.62 -30.30 -19.86
CA PRO A 948 -0.45 -29.36 -19.53
C PRO A 948 -1.85 -29.94 -19.84
N HIS A 949 -2.86 -29.34 -19.24
CA HIS A 949 -4.26 -29.78 -19.37
C HIS A 949 -4.98 -29.04 -20.50
N GLY A 950 -5.90 -29.74 -21.18
CA GLY A 950 -6.73 -29.21 -22.27
C GLY A 950 -6.32 -29.69 -23.67
N GLN A 951 -7.20 -29.46 -24.65
CA GLN A 951 -6.93 -29.78 -26.05
C GLN A 951 -5.83 -28.86 -26.57
N ALA A 952 -4.65 -29.42 -26.87
CA ALA A 952 -3.54 -28.65 -27.41
C ALA A 952 -3.93 -28.03 -28.76
N ILE A 953 -3.65 -26.73 -28.94
CA ILE A 953 -3.87 -26.01 -30.21
C ILE A 953 -3.06 -26.67 -31.36
N SER A 954 -1.98 -27.39 -31.02
CA SER A 954 -1.18 -28.20 -31.95
C SER A 954 -0.88 -29.58 -31.36
N PRO A 955 -1.05 -30.68 -32.12
CA PRO A 955 -0.75 -32.05 -31.67
C PRO A 955 0.76 -32.34 -31.48
N VAL A 956 1.63 -31.36 -31.76
CA VAL A 956 3.09 -31.49 -31.70
C VAL A 956 3.68 -30.85 -30.43
N ALA A 957 2.89 -30.13 -29.63
CA ALA A 957 3.34 -29.47 -28.40
C ALA A 957 3.23 -30.39 -27.18
N HIS A 958 4.00 -30.11 -26.12
CA HIS A 958 3.89 -30.73 -24.80
C HIS A 958 4.10 -32.25 -24.75
N ARG A 959 5.11 -32.74 -25.49
CA ARG A 959 5.51 -34.16 -25.55
C ARG A 959 6.54 -34.50 -24.46
N ILE A 960 6.07 -34.76 -23.25
CA ILE A 960 6.96 -35.05 -22.11
C ILE A 960 7.73 -36.38 -22.23
N ASP A 961 7.20 -37.33 -23.00
CA ASP A 961 7.85 -38.61 -23.32
C ASP A 961 9.11 -38.41 -24.15
N ARG A 962 9.04 -37.45 -25.07
CA ARG A 962 10.13 -37.03 -25.92
C ARG A 962 11.20 -36.28 -25.12
N GLU A 963 10.77 -35.42 -24.20
CA GLU A 963 11.64 -34.66 -23.28
C GLU A 963 12.43 -35.60 -22.35
N TYR A 964 11.77 -36.58 -21.74
CA TYR A 964 12.43 -37.60 -20.94
C TYR A 964 13.46 -38.39 -21.76
N ARG A 965 13.11 -38.82 -22.98
CA ARG A 965 14.00 -39.60 -23.85
C ARG A 965 15.30 -38.87 -24.18
N VAL A 966 15.24 -37.56 -24.45
CA VAL A 966 16.47 -36.78 -24.73
C VAL A 966 17.32 -36.57 -23.47
N LEU A 967 16.69 -36.34 -22.32
CA LEU A 967 17.40 -36.23 -21.04
C LEU A 967 18.10 -37.55 -20.66
N GLU A 968 17.42 -38.68 -20.81
CA GLU A 968 17.98 -40.02 -20.56
C GLU A 968 19.16 -40.32 -21.50
N ALA A 969 19.01 -40.05 -22.79
CA ALA A 969 20.05 -40.23 -23.80
C ALA A 969 21.29 -39.37 -23.49
N LEU A 970 21.09 -38.08 -23.20
CA LEU A 970 22.20 -37.17 -22.88
C LEU A 970 22.84 -37.51 -21.54
N GLY A 971 22.07 -37.95 -20.55
CA GLY A 971 22.58 -38.41 -19.25
C GLY A 971 23.46 -39.66 -19.34
N SER A 972 23.35 -40.44 -20.41
CA SER A 972 24.25 -41.56 -20.70
C SER A 972 25.65 -41.12 -21.15
N VAL A 973 25.78 -39.88 -21.64
CA VAL A 973 27.06 -39.29 -22.02
C VAL A 973 27.76 -38.81 -20.75
N LYS A 974 28.86 -39.48 -20.40
CA LYS A 974 29.61 -39.22 -19.17
C LYS A 974 29.96 -37.73 -19.03
N GLY A 975 29.42 -37.09 -17.98
CA GLY A 975 29.72 -35.72 -17.61
C GLY A 975 28.94 -34.65 -18.38
N PHE A 976 28.03 -35.01 -19.28
CA PHE A 976 27.21 -34.04 -20.00
C PHE A 976 26.22 -33.36 -19.03
N PRO A 977 26.07 -32.02 -19.04
CA PRO A 977 25.35 -31.27 -18.01
C PRO A 977 23.83 -31.29 -18.23
N VAL A 978 23.17 -32.40 -17.90
CA VAL A 978 21.71 -32.56 -17.87
C VAL A 978 21.27 -33.16 -16.53
N PRO A 979 20.06 -32.87 -16.05
CA PRO A 979 19.59 -33.46 -14.80
C PRO A 979 19.40 -34.96 -14.99
N LYS A 980 19.75 -35.75 -13.98
CA LYS A 980 19.42 -37.19 -14.00
C LYS A 980 17.90 -37.36 -13.99
N VAL A 981 17.36 -38.10 -14.94
CA VAL A 981 15.96 -38.54 -14.91
C VAL A 981 15.83 -39.83 -14.10
N TYR A 982 14.76 -39.93 -13.31
CA TYR A 982 14.52 -41.08 -12.43
C TYR A 982 13.38 -41.96 -12.93
N ASP A 983 12.25 -41.38 -13.31
CA ASP A 983 11.07 -42.16 -13.64
C ASP A 983 10.15 -41.43 -14.62
N ILE A 984 9.41 -42.19 -15.44
CA ILE A 984 8.40 -41.66 -16.36
C ILE A 984 7.11 -42.48 -16.29
N CYS A 985 5.99 -41.76 -16.13
CA CYS A 985 4.66 -42.34 -16.12
C CYS A 985 3.85 -41.78 -17.30
N LEU A 986 3.38 -42.69 -18.16
CA LEU A 986 2.45 -42.37 -19.26
C LEU A 986 1.00 -42.76 -18.94
N ASP A 987 0.76 -43.30 -17.75
CA ASP A 987 -0.57 -43.66 -17.26
C ASP A 987 -1.25 -42.45 -16.63
N ASP A 988 -2.21 -41.89 -17.36
CA ASP A 988 -3.00 -40.74 -16.94
C ASP A 988 -3.83 -41.05 -15.68
N SER A 989 -4.04 -42.31 -15.30
CA SER A 989 -4.78 -42.63 -14.08
C SER A 989 -4.03 -42.30 -12.78
N ILE A 990 -2.70 -42.13 -12.83
CA ILE A 990 -1.88 -41.96 -11.62
C ILE A 990 -2.04 -40.56 -11.01
N ILE A 991 -1.76 -39.51 -11.77
CA ILE A 991 -2.00 -38.11 -11.35
C ILE A 991 -2.80 -37.31 -12.37
N GLY A 992 -3.40 -38.01 -13.34
CA GLY A 992 -4.23 -37.38 -14.34
C GLY A 992 -3.60 -36.98 -15.66
N THR A 993 -2.29 -37.13 -15.77
CA THR A 993 -1.57 -36.72 -16.97
C THR A 993 -0.22 -37.41 -16.98
N PRO A 994 0.40 -37.58 -18.15
CA PRO A 994 1.75 -38.10 -18.20
C PRO A 994 2.70 -37.17 -17.48
N PHE A 995 3.66 -37.73 -16.73
CA PHE A 995 4.70 -37.00 -16.02
C PHE A 995 6.03 -37.75 -16.00
N TYR A 996 7.11 -37.04 -15.72
CA TYR A 996 8.39 -37.63 -15.37
C TYR A 996 9.02 -36.90 -14.18
N VAL A 997 9.90 -37.59 -13.45
CA VAL A 997 10.65 -37.06 -12.30
C VAL A 997 12.14 -37.06 -12.61
N MET A 998 12.80 -35.96 -12.25
CA MET A 998 14.24 -35.74 -12.45
C MET A 998 14.89 -35.11 -11.24
N GLU A 999 16.22 -35.05 -11.27
CA GLU A 999 17.08 -34.44 -10.27
C GLU A 999 16.80 -32.95 -10.10
N PHE A 1000 16.78 -32.51 -8.84
CA PHE A 1000 16.91 -31.11 -8.50
C PHE A 1000 18.40 -30.74 -8.47
N VAL A 1001 18.87 -30.07 -9.52
CA VAL A 1001 20.25 -29.59 -9.59
C VAL A 1001 20.36 -28.24 -8.87
N ASN A 1002 21.11 -28.20 -7.78
CA ASN A 1002 21.32 -26.99 -6.99
C ASN A 1002 22.37 -26.06 -7.65
N GLY A 1003 21.95 -24.88 -8.09
CA GLY A 1003 22.85 -23.89 -8.72
C GLY A 1003 22.18 -22.54 -8.97
N ARG A 1004 22.87 -21.66 -9.71
CA ARG A 1004 22.45 -20.28 -10.02
C ARG A 1004 21.77 -20.23 -11.38
N ILE A 1005 20.53 -19.77 -11.44
CA ILE A 1005 19.82 -19.48 -12.71
C ILE A 1005 19.87 -17.97 -12.93
N ILE A 1006 20.53 -17.53 -14.00
CA ILE A 1006 20.66 -16.10 -14.31
C ILE A 1006 19.51 -15.71 -15.25
N THR A 1007 18.51 -15.02 -14.69
CA THR A 1007 17.29 -14.64 -15.42
C THR A 1007 17.38 -13.28 -16.12
N ASP A 1008 18.42 -12.50 -15.80
CA ASP A 1008 18.73 -11.23 -16.47
C ASP A 1008 19.61 -11.45 -17.69
N THR A 1009 19.16 -10.99 -18.85
CA THR A 1009 19.90 -11.07 -20.12
C THR A 1009 21.20 -10.27 -20.08
N ASP A 1010 21.33 -9.24 -19.26
CA ASP A 1010 22.57 -8.47 -19.11
C ASP A 1010 23.56 -9.12 -18.11
N MET A 1011 23.14 -10.18 -17.42
CA MET A 1011 23.92 -10.93 -16.44
C MET A 1011 24.58 -10.02 -15.40
N ALA A 1012 23.84 -9.00 -14.92
CA ALA A 1012 24.33 -7.97 -14.02
C ALA A 1012 24.81 -8.51 -12.66
N GLU A 1013 24.33 -9.69 -12.27
CA GLU A 1013 24.68 -10.38 -11.03
C GLU A 1013 26.09 -11.00 -11.04
N LEU A 1014 26.68 -11.18 -12.22
CA LEU A 1014 28.05 -11.69 -12.38
C LEU A 1014 29.04 -10.54 -12.57
N SER A 1015 30.23 -10.67 -11.98
CA SER A 1015 31.35 -9.78 -12.28
C SER A 1015 31.74 -9.89 -13.76
N PRO A 1016 32.42 -8.87 -14.35
CA PRO A 1016 32.86 -8.94 -15.74
C PRO A 1016 33.63 -10.23 -16.09
N ASP A 1017 34.55 -10.65 -15.24
CA ASP A 1017 35.34 -11.87 -15.46
C ASP A 1017 34.45 -13.12 -15.40
N GLU A 1018 33.58 -13.25 -14.39
CA GLU A 1018 32.63 -14.37 -14.29
C GLU A 1018 31.64 -14.40 -15.46
N ARG A 1019 31.23 -13.23 -15.96
CA ARG A 1019 30.33 -13.14 -17.11
C ARG A 1019 31.00 -13.67 -18.37
N ARG A 1020 32.27 -13.33 -18.58
CA ARG A 1020 33.07 -13.82 -19.71
C ARG A 1020 33.17 -15.35 -19.66
N GLU A 1021 33.55 -15.89 -18.51
CA GLU A 1021 33.68 -17.34 -18.31
C GLU A 1021 32.34 -18.08 -18.47
N ALA A 1022 31.23 -17.50 -18.01
CA ALA A 1022 29.90 -18.09 -18.18
C ALA A 1022 29.48 -18.17 -19.66
N TRP A 1023 29.83 -17.17 -20.48
CA TRP A 1023 29.63 -17.21 -21.93
C TRP A 1023 30.46 -18.30 -22.61
N PHE A 1024 31.73 -18.45 -22.23
CA PHE A 1024 32.55 -19.54 -22.75
C PHE A 1024 32.01 -20.90 -22.30
N SER A 1025 31.64 -21.06 -21.04
CA SER A 1025 31.07 -22.32 -20.55
C SER A 1025 29.75 -22.68 -21.27
N ALA A 1026 28.90 -21.70 -21.56
CA ALA A 1026 27.66 -21.92 -22.32
C ALA A 1026 27.91 -22.31 -23.78
N ILE A 1027 28.80 -21.61 -24.50
CA ILE A 1027 29.08 -21.92 -25.90
C ILE A 1027 29.80 -23.27 -26.06
N GLU A 1028 30.70 -23.61 -25.14
CA GLU A 1028 31.40 -24.90 -25.13
C GLU A 1028 30.41 -26.05 -24.87
N THR A 1029 29.47 -25.85 -23.95
CA THR A 1029 28.39 -26.81 -23.66
C THR A 1029 27.49 -27.01 -24.89
N LEU A 1030 27.13 -25.92 -25.58
CA LEU A 1030 26.34 -25.99 -26.80
C LEU A 1030 27.09 -26.66 -27.96
N ALA A 1031 28.40 -26.41 -28.07
CA ALA A 1031 29.25 -27.05 -29.06
C ALA A 1031 29.37 -28.55 -28.77
N TRP A 1032 29.51 -28.94 -27.51
CA TRP A 1032 29.50 -30.34 -27.10
C TRP A 1032 28.17 -31.01 -27.45
N LEU A 1033 27.02 -30.38 -27.18
CA LEU A 1033 25.71 -30.91 -27.57
C LEU A 1033 25.65 -31.20 -29.09
N HIS A 1034 26.13 -30.27 -29.90
CA HIS A 1034 26.08 -30.37 -31.34
C HIS A 1034 27.12 -31.32 -31.96
N SER A 1035 28.15 -31.72 -31.22
CA SER A 1035 29.13 -32.72 -31.66
C SER A 1035 28.70 -34.17 -31.38
N LEU A 1036 27.65 -34.37 -30.57
CA LEU A 1036 27.11 -35.69 -30.28
C LEU A 1036 26.36 -36.27 -31.49
N ASP A 1037 26.64 -37.54 -31.77
CA ASP A 1037 25.89 -38.31 -32.75
C ASP A 1037 24.58 -38.82 -32.11
N PRO A 1038 23.40 -38.32 -32.52
CA PRO A 1038 22.13 -38.68 -31.90
C PRO A 1038 21.85 -40.20 -31.95
N ASP A 1039 22.28 -40.89 -33.01
CA ASP A 1039 21.98 -42.33 -33.13
C ASP A 1039 22.79 -43.15 -32.12
N LYS A 1040 24.03 -42.73 -31.81
CA LYS A 1040 24.92 -43.45 -30.88
C LYS A 1040 24.50 -43.36 -29.41
N ILE A 1041 23.64 -42.40 -29.08
CA ILE A 1041 23.18 -42.16 -27.70
C ILE A 1041 21.69 -42.51 -27.51
N GLY A 1042 21.06 -43.22 -28.45
CA GLY A 1042 19.68 -43.70 -28.31
C GLY A 1042 18.60 -42.75 -28.84
N LEU A 1043 18.96 -41.75 -29.64
CA LEU A 1043 18.03 -40.80 -30.29
C LEU A 1043 17.76 -41.14 -31.77
N GLU A 1044 17.96 -42.40 -32.18
CA GLU A 1044 17.53 -42.87 -33.50
C GLU A 1044 16.01 -42.62 -33.68
N GLY A 1045 15.64 -42.02 -34.81
CA GLY A 1045 14.24 -41.66 -35.10
C GLY A 1045 13.69 -40.50 -34.26
N TYR A 1046 14.50 -39.82 -33.44
CA TYR A 1046 14.06 -38.67 -32.64
C TYR A 1046 13.60 -37.50 -33.53
N GLY A 1047 14.21 -37.28 -34.69
CA GLY A 1047 13.79 -36.23 -35.61
C GLY A 1047 14.27 -36.47 -37.03
N LYS A 1048 13.78 -35.67 -37.98
CA LYS A 1048 14.18 -35.78 -39.39
C LYS A 1048 15.50 -35.05 -39.63
N LYS A 1049 16.50 -35.76 -40.18
CA LYS A 1049 17.86 -35.25 -40.41
C LYS A 1049 18.03 -34.29 -41.60
N ALA A 1050 17.15 -34.34 -42.60
CA ALA A 1050 17.20 -33.45 -43.76
C ALA A 1050 16.15 -32.33 -43.66
N ASN A 1051 16.15 -31.32 -44.54
CA ASN A 1051 15.09 -30.33 -44.82
C ASN A 1051 14.58 -29.53 -43.61
N PHE A 1052 15.45 -29.21 -42.66
CA PHE A 1052 15.06 -28.60 -41.38
C PHE A 1052 14.34 -27.26 -41.53
N TYR A 1053 15.00 -26.26 -42.13
CA TYR A 1053 14.44 -24.91 -42.26
C TYR A 1053 13.19 -24.88 -43.12
N HIS A 1054 13.13 -25.67 -44.20
CA HIS A 1054 11.94 -25.75 -45.05
C HIS A 1054 10.70 -26.20 -44.25
N ARG A 1055 10.82 -27.25 -43.44
CA ARG A 1055 9.71 -27.73 -42.59
C ARG A 1055 9.31 -26.70 -41.54
N HIS A 1056 10.28 -26.05 -40.93
CA HIS A 1056 10.01 -25.09 -39.86
C HIS A 1056 9.33 -23.82 -40.42
N CYS A 1057 9.72 -23.35 -41.60
CA CYS A 1057 9.00 -22.26 -42.29
C CYS A 1057 7.52 -22.60 -42.53
N SER A 1058 7.22 -23.82 -43.00
CA SER A 1058 5.83 -24.26 -43.18
C SER A 1058 5.07 -24.37 -41.87
N THR A 1059 5.75 -24.80 -40.80
CA THR A 1059 5.14 -24.92 -39.45
C THR A 1059 4.80 -23.55 -38.87
N TRP A 1060 5.73 -22.60 -38.89
CA TRP A 1060 5.51 -21.26 -38.34
C TRP A 1060 4.50 -20.45 -39.15
N SER A 1061 4.47 -20.61 -40.48
CA SER A 1061 3.44 -20.01 -41.33
C SER A 1061 2.03 -20.48 -40.95
N ARG A 1062 1.85 -21.78 -40.76
CA ARG A 1062 0.56 -22.36 -40.35
C ARG A 1062 0.14 -21.87 -38.96
N ILE A 1063 1.08 -21.84 -38.00
CA ILE A 1063 0.82 -21.37 -36.64
C ILE A 1063 0.39 -19.90 -36.63
N GLU A 1064 1.11 -19.02 -37.35
CA GLU A 1064 0.79 -17.59 -37.41
C GLU A 1064 -0.58 -17.35 -38.04
N SER A 1065 -0.91 -18.07 -39.11
CA SER A 1065 -2.22 -17.95 -39.77
C SER A 1065 -3.38 -18.39 -38.86
N GLN A 1066 -3.17 -19.42 -38.03
CA GLN A 1066 -4.16 -19.85 -37.04
C GLN A 1066 -4.34 -18.83 -35.91
N GLN A 1067 -3.25 -18.18 -35.49
CA GLN A 1067 -3.29 -17.13 -34.46
C GLN A 1067 -3.97 -15.86 -34.97
N ALA A 1068 -3.74 -15.49 -36.23
CA ALA A 1068 -4.24 -14.24 -36.82
C ALA A 1068 -5.77 -14.14 -36.87
N VAL A 1069 -6.46 -15.29 -36.92
CA VAL A 1069 -7.92 -15.36 -36.99
C VAL A 1069 -8.61 -15.45 -35.61
N VAL A 1070 -7.84 -15.52 -34.53
CA VAL A 1070 -8.39 -15.53 -33.16
C VAL A 1070 -9.07 -14.19 -32.88
N LYS A 1071 -10.31 -14.24 -32.35
CA LYS A 1071 -11.12 -13.05 -32.06
C LYS A 1071 -10.97 -12.62 -30.61
N ASP A 1072 -10.89 -11.31 -30.40
CA ASP A 1072 -10.87 -10.70 -29.07
C ASP A 1072 -12.23 -10.85 -28.39
N ILE A 1073 -12.23 -11.41 -27.19
CA ILE A 1073 -13.44 -11.68 -26.40
C ILE A 1073 -14.21 -10.40 -26.01
N LYS A 1074 -13.54 -9.24 -25.96
CA LYS A 1074 -14.14 -7.95 -25.62
C LYS A 1074 -14.65 -7.19 -26.85
N SER A 1075 -13.93 -7.24 -27.97
CA SER A 1075 -14.24 -6.43 -29.16
C SER A 1075 -14.82 -7.20 -30.33
N GLY A 1076 -14.71 -8.53 -30.35
CA GLY A 1076 -15.19 -9.43 -31.41
C GLY A 1076 -14.38 -9.40 -32.71
N LYS A 1077 -13.32 -8.58 -32.79
CA LYS A 1077 -12.46 -8.43 -33.99
C LYS A 1077 -11.32 -9.47 -34.00
N PRO A 1078 -10.88 -9.94 -35.19
CA PRO A 1078 -9.72 -10.83 -35.30
C PRO A 1078 -8.42 -10.09 -34.96
N LEU A 1079 -7.44 -10.82 -34.42
CA LEU A 1079 -6.12 -10.29 -34.03
C LEU A 1079 -5.37 -9.65 -35.22
N GLY A 1080 -5.51 -10.23 -36.41
CA GLY A 1080 -4.77 -9.81 -37.61
C GLY A 1080 -3.42 -10.50 -37.74
N ARG A 1081 -2.70 -10.25 -38.84
CA ARG A 1081 -1.38 -10.85 -39.09
C ARG A 1081 -0.34 -10.30 -38.11
N ALA A 1082 0.67 -11.10 -37.79
CA ALA A 1082 1.78 -10.68 -36.94
C ALA A 1082 2.52 -9.45 -37.50
N HIS A 1083 2.62 -9.35 -38.82
CA HIS A 1083 3.14 -8.19 -39.54
C HIS A 1083 2.65 -8.19 -41.00
N GLU A 1084 2.48 -7.01 -41.62
CA GLU A 1084 2.05 -6.89 -43.03
C GLU A 1084 3.04 -7.51 -44.03
N LYS A 1085 4.34 -7.55 -43.67
CA LYS A 1085 5.41 -8.15 -44.49
C LYS A 1085 5.79 -9.57 -44.09
N TYR A 1086 4.99 -10.24 -43.26
CA TYR A 1086 5.32 -11.58 -42.74
C TYR A 1086 5.58 -12.60 -43.86
N ASP A 1087 4.68 -12.67 -44.84
CA ASP A 1087 4.81 -13.62 -45.96
C ASP A 1087 6.01 -13.28 -46.86
N GLU A 1088 6.36 -12.01 -47.00
CA GLU A 1088 7.52 -11.58 -47.79
C GLU A 1088 8.84 -12.05 -47.17
N VAL A 1089 8.98 -11.88 -45.85
CA VAL A 1089 10.14 -12.37 -45.09
C VAL A 1089 10.20 -13.90 -45.15
N LEU A 1090 9.07 -14.58 -44.93
CA LEU A 1090 8.97 -16.04 -45.00
C LEU A 1090 9.39 -16.58 -46.37
N ASN A 1091 8.90 -15.98 -47.45
CA ASN A 1091 9.22 -16.39 -48.82
C ASN A 1091 10.69 -16.16 -49.15
N TYR A 1092 11.31 -15.10 -48.63
CA TYR A 1092 12.74 -14.89 -48.77
C TYR A 1092 13.55 -16.02 -48.12
N ILE A 1093 13.20 -16.43 -46.90
CA ILE A 1093 13.86 -17.55 -46.21
C ILE A 1093 13.70 -18.84 -47.02
N LYS A 1094 12.48 -19.15 -47.49
CA LYS A 1094 12.21 -20.35 -48.31
C LYS A 1094 13.02 -20.39 -49.61
N ALA A 1095 13.31 -19.24 -50.21
CA ALA A 1095 14.12 -19.15 -51.43
C ALA A 1095 15.64 -19.17 -51.16
N ASN A 1096 16.07 -19.03 -49.91
CA ASN A 1096 17.48 -18.88 -49.53
C ASN A 1096 17.88 -19.81 -48.38
N LEU A 1097 17.21 -20.97 -48.23
CA LEU A 1097 17.41 -21.89 -47.12
C LEU A 1097 18.90 -22.19 -46.88
N PRO A 1098 19.34 -22.25 -45.60
CA PRO A 1098 20.66 -22.74 -45.25
C PRO A 1098 20.90 -24.15 -45.77
N GLY A 1099 22.18 -24.51 -45.95
CA GLY A 1099 22.59 -25.86 -46.31
C GLY A 1099 22.11 -26.94 -45.32
N GLU A 1100 22.25 -28.21 -45.71
CA GLU A 1100 21.81 -29.34 -44.88
C GLU A 1100 22.88 -29.73 -43.85
N ARG A 1101 22.49 -29.72 -42.59
CA ARG A 1101 23.26 -30.25 -41.45
C ARG A 1101 22.29 -30.70 -40.37
N TYR A 1102 22.68 -31.70 -39.59
CA TYR A 1102 21.89 -32.15 -38.47
C TYR A 1102 22.73 -32.27 -37.20
N ALA A 1103 22.10 -31.97 -36.08
CA ALA A 1103 22.58 -32.18 -34.73
C ALA A 1103 21.38 -32.32 -33.78
N ILE A 1104 21.65 -32.63 -32.51
CA ILE A 1104 20.66 -32.48 -31.45
C ILE A 1104 20.48 -30.98 -31.21
N VAL A 1105 19.29 -30.46 -31.49
CA VAL A 1105 18.91 -29.06 -31.31
C VAL A 1105 18.02 -28.96 -30.09
N HIS A 1106 18.40 -28.10 -29.14
CA HIS A 1106 17.63 -27.74 -27.96
C HIS A 1106 16.39 -26.94 -28.33
N GLY A 1107 16.53 -25.96 -29.22
CA GLY A 1107 15.46 -25.09 -29.71
C GLY A 1107 15.14 -23.86 -28.84
N ASP A 1108 15.74 -23.76 -27.64
CA ASP A 1108 15.58 -22.64 -26.69
C ASP A 1108 16.82 -22.48 -25.79
N PHE A 1109 18.02 -22.56 -26.37
CA PHE A 1109 19.27 -22.49 -25.62
C PHE A 1109 19.65 -21.04 -25.25
N LYS A 1110 19.47 -20.67 -23.98
CA LYS A 1110 19.70 -19.32 -23.41
C LYS A 1110 19.96 -19.39 -21.91
N PHE A 1111 20.55 -18.36 -21.32
CA PHE A 1111 21.04 -18.37 -19.93
C PHE A 1111 20.00 -18.64 -18.85
N ASP A 1112 18.74 -18.26 -19.04
CA ASP A 1112 17.65 -18.54 -18.08
C ASP A 1112 17.22 -20.03 -18.10
N ASN A 1113 17.64 -20.79 -19.11
CA ASN A 1113 17.50 -22.24 -19.20
C ASN A 1113 18.80 -22.99 -18.82
N LEU A 1114 19.82 -22.28 -18.33
CA LEU A 1114 21.07 -22.87 -17.84
C LEU A 1114 21.18 -22.70 -16.32
N ILE A 1115 21.67 -23.73 -15.65
CA ILE A 1115 22.09 -23.65 -14.25
C ILE A 1115 23.61 -23.52 -14.24
N LEU A 1116 24.10 -22.42 -13.68
CA LEU A 1116 25.50 -22.24 -13.35
C LEU A 1116 25.81 -22.87 -11.99
N HIS A 1117 27.04 -23.31 -11.80
CA HIS A 1117 27.52 -23.82 -10.52
C HIS A 1117 27.29 -22.78 -9.40
N PRO A 1118 26.96 -23.20 -8.16
CA PRO A 1118 26.71 -22.29 -7.03
C PRO A 1118 27.78 -21.22 -6.81
N THR A 1119 29.05 -21.57 -7.08
CA THR A 1119 30.22 -20.70 -6.83
C THR A 1119 31.08 -20.44 -8.05
N GLU A 1120 30.87 -21.12 -9.18
CA GLU A 1120 31.70 -20.99 -10.38
C GLU A 1120 30.85 -20.56 -11.58
N PRO A 1121 31.38 -19.75 -12.51
CA PRO A 1121 30.68 -19.35 -13.73
C PRO A 1121 30.67 -20.48 -14.79
N ARG A 1122 30.32 -21.70 -14.37
CA ARG A 1122 30.35 -22.91 -15.18
C ARG A 1122 28.95 -23.51 -15.29
N VAL A 1123 28.52 -23.85 -16.50
CA VAL A 1123 27.25 -24.54 -16.74
C VAL A 1123 27.32 -25.96 -16.17
N ILE A 1124 26.37 -26.30 -15.32
CA ILE A 1124 26.25 -27.63 -14.70
C ILE A 1124 24.95 -28.34 -15.07
N CYS A 1125 23.96 -27.65 -15.65
CA CYS A 1125 22.73 -28.27 -16.13
C CYS A 1125 22.03 -27.42 -17.20
N ILE A 1126 21.52 -28.09 -18.24
CA ILE A 1126 20.67 -27.52 -19.29
C ILE A 1126 19.22 -27.94 -19.04
N LEU A 1127 18.30 -26.98 -19.00
CA LEU A 1127 16.88 -27.16 -18.70
C LEU A 1127 15.98 -26.88 -19.93
N ASP A 1128 14.72 -27.32 -19.84
CA ASP A 1128 13.64 -27.03 -20.81
C ASP A 1128 13.84 -27.60 -22.22
N TRP A 1129 13.89 -28.93 -22.29
CA TRP A 1129 14.08 -29.69 -23.54
C TRP A 1129 12.82 -29.86 -24.39
N GLU A 1130 11.73 -29.14 -24.08
CA GLU A 1130 10.41 -29.30 -24.72
C GLU A 1130 10.47 -29.10 -26.25
N LEU A 1131 11.27 -28.16 -26.72
CA LEU A 1131 11.37 -27.82 -28.15
C LEU A 1131 12.44 -28.63 -28.89
N SER A 1132 13.06 -29.60 -28.22
CA SER A 1132 14.22 -30.28 -28.76
C SER A 1132 13.89 -31.26 -29.90
N THR A 1133 14.80 -31.31 -30.87
CA THR A 1133 14.64 -32.13 -32.06
C THR A 1133 15.99 -32.44 -32.71
N ILE A 1134 15.96 -33.30 -33.74
CA ILE A 1134 17.08 -33.38 -34.69
C ILE A 1134 16.86 -32.30 -35.75
N GLY A 1135 17.83 -31.40 -35.87
CA GLY A 1135 17.69 -30.21 -36.68
C GLY A 1135 19.01 -29.55 -37.00
N HIS A 1136 18.94 -28.37 -37.61
CA HIS A 1136 20.15 -27.66 -38.01
C HIS A 1136 20.76 -26.89 -36.80
N PRO A 1137 22.03 -27.12 -36.44
CA PRO A 1137 22.65 -26.53 -35.23
C PRO A 1137 22.74 -24.99 -35.25
N LEU A 1138 22.73 -24.37 -36.44
CA LEU A 1138 22.54 -22.91 -36.57
C LEU A 1138 21.31 -22.37 -35.81
N MET A 1139 20.26 -23.16 -35.62
CA MET A 1139 19.08 -22.70 -34.88
C MET A 1139 19.43 -22.31 -33.43
N ASP A 1140 20.17 -23.15 -32.71
CA ASP A 1140 20.57 -22.83 -31.34
C ASP A 1140 21.73 -21.86 -31.30
N LEU A 1141 22.72 -22.01 -32.19
CA LEU A 1141 23.89 -21.14 -32.21
C LEU A 1141 23.49 -19.67 -32.42
N VAL A 1142 22.68 -19.40 -33.44
CA VAL A 1142 22.17 -18.04 -33.72
C VAL A 1142 21.29 -17.54 -32.59
N PHE A 1143 20.47 -18.41 -31.99
CA PHE A 1143 19.62 -18.00 -30.88
C PHE A 1143 20.42 -17.61 -29.64
N HIS A 1144 21.40 -18.41 -29.27
CA HIS A 1144 22.27 -18.16 -28.12
C HIS A 1144 23.03 -16.83 -28.24
N VAL A 1145 23.58 -16.53 -29.42
CA VAL A 1145 24.30 -15.26 -29.66
C VAL A 1145 23.40 -14.10 -30.09
N SER A 1146 22.07 -14.26 -30.04
CA SER A 1146 21.13 -13.20 -30.44
C SER A 1146 21.22 -11.88 -29.66
N PRO A 1147 21.64 -11.83 -28.36
CA PRO A 1147 21.86 -10.57 -27.67
C PRO A 1147 22.88 -9.64 -28.34
N PHE A 1148 23.81 -10.18 -29.13
CA PHE A 1148 24.84 -9.40 -29.85
C PHE A 1148 24.32 -8.60 -31.05
N PHE A 1149 23.14 -8.94 -31.56
CA PHE A 1149 22.58 -8.33 -32.76
C PHE A 1149 21.10 -7.98 -32.64
N SER A 1150 20.51 -8.10 -31.45
CA SER A 1150 19.10 -7.84 -31.18
C SER A 1150 18.91 -6.80 -30.08
N ASP A 1151 18.57 -5.56 -30.46
CA ASP A 1151 18.39 -4.44 -29.53
C ASP A 1151 17.09 -4.49 -28.69
N TYR A 1152 16.19 -5.44 -28.95
CA TYR A 1152 14.87 -5.55 -28.29
C TYR A 1152 14.81 -6.56 -27.14
N THR A 1153 15.89 -7.31 -26.85
CA THR A 1153 15.93 -8.36 -25.82
C THR A 1153 16.09 -7.83 -24.38
N LYS A 1154 15.50 -6.66 -24.06
CA LYS A 1154 15.30 -6.25 -22.66
C LYS A 1154 14.10 -7.01 -22.09
N SER A 1155 14.34 -8.20 -21.57
CA SER A 1155 13.31 -9.01 -20.87
C SER A 1155 13.65 -9.38 -19.42
N GLY A 1156 14.65 -8.75 -18.81
CA GLY A 1156 14.86 -8.78 -17.35
C GLY A 1156 14.16 -7.62 -16.63
N LYS A 1157 13.76 -7.80 -15.36
CA LYS A 1157 13.18 -6.78 -14.46
C LYS A 1157 14.17 -5.65 -14.07
N SER A 1158 15.01 -5.17 -14.99
CA SER A 1158 15.84 -3.97 -14.74
C SER A 1158 15.19 -2.75 -15.37
N ALA A 1159 14.37 -2.07 -14.58
CA ALA A 1159 14.08 -0.65 -14.76
C ALA A 1159 15.16 0.23 -14.09
N LEU A 1160 16.37 -0.30 -13.79
CA LEU A 1160 17.31 0.39 -12.90
C LEU A 1160 18.82 0.27 -13.15
N SER A 1161 19.34 -0.38 -14.19
CA SER A 1161 20.80 -0.43 -14.41
C SER A 1161 21.23 -0.18 -15.87
N SER A 1162 21.81 1.00 -16.10
CA SER A 1162 22.50 1.47 -17.32
C SER A 1162 21.63 1.89 -18.52
N ARG A 1163 21.86 3.12 -19.01
CA ARG A 1163 21.30 3.62 -20.28
C ARG A 1163 22.01 3.00 -21.51
N VAL A 1164 22.85 1.98 -21.32
CA VAL A 1164 23.87 1.53 -22.29
C VAL A 1164 23.92 -0.01 -22.29
N SER A 1165 23.68 -0.66 -23.43
CA SER A 1165 23.67 -2.14 -23.54
C SER A 1165 25.10 -2.71 -23.47
N PRO A 1166 25.36 -3.76 -22.67
CA PRO A 1166 26.68 -4.38 -22.55
C PRO A 1166 27.10 -5.14 -23.83
N TYR A 1167 26.14 -5.45 -24.71
CA TYR A 1167 26.36 -6.16 -25.97
C TYR A 1167 26.81 -5.26 -27.13
N LYS A 1168 26.78 -3.93 -26.96
CA LYS A 1168 27.31 -3.01 -27.96
C LYS A 1168 28.84 -3.09 -28.02
N PRO A 1169 29.46 -3.03 -29.22
CA PRO A 1169 30.91 -3.19 -29.39
C PRO A 1169 31.74 -2.34 -28.43
N GLU A 1170 31.34 -1.08 -28.20
CA GLU A 1170 32.05 -0.14 -27.34
C GLU A 1170 32.03 -0.50 -25.84
N ASN A 1171 31.13 -1.40 -25.39
CA ASN A 1171 30.94 -1.73 -23.97
C ASN A 1171 31.35 -3.16 -23.60
N ARG A 1172 31.57 -4.04 -24.58
CA ARG A 1172 31.78 -5.49 -24.37
C ARG A 1172 32.95 -5.77 -23.44
N SER A 1173 34.11 -5.19 -23.76
CA SER A 1173 35.35 -5.34 -22.99
C SER A 1173 35.17 -4.92 -21.52
N ALA A 1174 34.64 -3.72 -21.27
CA ALA A 1174 34.41 -3.23 -19.90
C ALA A 1174 33.34 -4.02 -19.13
N SER A 1175 32.41 -4.65 -19.86
CA SER A 1175 31.31 -5.43 -19.28
C SER A 1175 31.64 -6.91 -19.17
N GLY A 1176 32.83 -7.36 -19.59
CA GLY A 1176 33.18 -8.77 -19.60
C GLY A 1176 32.35 -9.63 -20.56
N ILE A 1177 31.72 -9.02 -21.57
CA ILE A 1177 31.05 -9.74 -22.64
C ILE A 1177 32.11 -10.10 -23.70
N PRO A 1178 32.25 -11.38 -24.11
CA PRO A 1178 33.16 -11.75 -25.19
C PRO A 1178 32.79 -11.12 -26.53
N GLU A 1179 33.75 -10.98 -27.43
CA GLU A 1179 33.42 -10.66 -28.82
C GLU A 1179 32.69 -11.86 -29.47
N PRO A 1180 31.66 -11.63 -30.29
CA PRO A 1180 30.91 -12.71 -30.94
C PRO A 1180 31.80 -13.70 -31.68
N ARG A 1181 32.88 -13.19 -32.30
CA ARG A 1181 33.82 -14.01 -33.05
C ARG A 1181 34.60 -14.98 -32.15
N GLU A 1182 34.96 -14.57 -30.93
CA GLU A 1182 35.65 -15.45 -29.96
C GLU A 1182 34.78 -16.65 -29.59
N LEU A 1183 33.47 -16.43 -29.40
CA LEU A 1183 32.51 -17.50 -29.12
C LEU A 1183 32.32 -18.43 -30.33
N LEU A 1184 32.22 -17.86 -31.54
CA LEU A 1184 32.06 -18.63 -32.77
C LEU A 1184 33.31 -19.44 -33.13
N ASP A 1185 34.51 -18.89 -32.91
CA ASP A 1185 35.78 -19.61 -33.06
C ASP A 1185 35.83 -20.77 -32.08
N ARG A 1186 35.52 -20.51 -30.80
CA ARG A 1186 35.51 -21.56 -29.78
C ARG A 1186 34.51 -22.68 -30.09
N TYR A 1187 33.32 -22.31 -30.56
CA TYR A 1187 32.33 -23.27 -31.03
C TYR A 1187 32.88 -24.11 -32.19
N ALA A 1188 33.46 -23.47 -33.20
CA ALA A 1188 34.00 -24.12 -34.40
C ALA A 1188 35.17 -25.07 -34.09
N GLU A 1189 36.03 -24.71 -33.14
CA GLU A 1189 37.11 -25.58 -32.64
C GLU A 1189 36.58 -26.90 -32.09
N ILE A 1190 35.46 -26.87 -31.37
CA ILE A 1190 34.89 -28.04 -30.71
C ILE A 1190 34.11 -28.91 -31.71
N VAL A 1191 33.30 -28.31 -32.58
CA VAL A 1191 32.48 -29.07 -33.54
C VAL A 1191 33.24 -29.45 -34.82
N GLY A 1192 34.38 -28.81 -35.10
CA GLY A 1192 35.22 -29.06 -36.28
C GLY A 1192 34.77 -28.37 -37.57
N PHE A 1193 33.84 -27.40 -37.50
CA PHE A 1193 33.35 -26.63 -38.65
C PHE A 1193 32.82 -25.25 -38.24
N ASP A 1194 32.95 -24.24 -39.11
CA ASP A 1194 32.45 -22.88 -38.86
C ASP A 1194 31.21 -22.55 -39.70
N MET A 1195 30.04 -22.75 -39.10
CA MET A 1195 28.75 -22.49 -39.77
C MET A 1195 28.47 -21.00 -40.02
N SER A 1196 29.19 -20.08 -39.38
CA SER A 1196 29.03 -18.65 -39.66
C SER A 1196 29.54 -18.27 -41.05
N ARG A 1197 30.35 -19.14 -41.67
CA ARG A 1197 30.92 -18.96 -43.02
C ARG A 1197 30.25 -19.83 -44.08
N ASP A 1198 29.40 -20.79 -43.70
CA ASP A 1198 28.65 -21.64 -44.62
C ASP A 1198 27.84 -20.79 -45.62
N GLY A 1199 27.78 -21.23 -46.87
CA GLY A 1199 27.13 -20.48 -47.95
C GLY A 1199 27.75 -19.09 -48.23
N GLY A 1200 29.01 -18.88 -47.84
CA GLY A 1200 29.68 -17.57 -47.92
C GLY A 1200 29.18 -16.56 -46.88
N GLY A 1201 28.69 -17.04 -45.73
CA GLY A 1201 28.06 -16.24 -44.67
C GLY A 1201 26.57 -15.94 -44.90
N LYS A 1202 26.03 -16.34 -46.05
CA LYS A 1202 24.61 -16.20 -46.38
C LYS A 1202 23.72 -17.01 -45.43
N ASP A 1203 24.14 -18.24 -45.10
CA ASP A 1203 23.33 -19.18 -44.32
C ASP A 1203 23.12 -18.68 -42.88
N TRP A 1204 24.16 -18.04 -42.32
CA TRP A 1204 24.12 -17.34 -41.04
C TRP A 1204 23.08 -16.21 -41.03
N GLU A 1205 23.11 -15.33 -42.04
CA GLU A 1205 22.16 -14.21 -42.15
C GLU A 1205 20.72 -14.70 -42.34
N VAL A 1206 20.51 -15.76 -43.12
CA VAL A 1206 19.18 -16.36 -43.29
C VAL A 1206 18.69 -16.99 -41.99
N ALA A 1207 19.57 -17.63 -41.22
CA ALA A 1207 19.22 -18.17 -39.91
C ALA A 1207 18.85 -17.06 -38.89
N ILE A 1208 19.51 -15.90 -38.92
CA ILE A 1208 19.13 -14.71 -38.14
C ILE A 1208 17.72 -14.23 -38.51
N ILE A 1209 17.44 -14.09 -39.81
CA ILE A 1209 16.12 -13.65 -40.30
C ILE A 1209 15.04 -14.65 -39.85
N PHE A 1210 15.33 -15.95 -39.96
CA PHE A 1210 14.44 -17.01 -39.48
C PHE A 1210 14.18 -16.91 -37.98
N GLN A 1211 15.20 -16.60 -37.16
CA GLN A 1211 15.04 -16.46 -35.71
C GLN A 1211 14.15 -15.28 -35.32
N TYR A 1212 14.25 -14.13 -36.02
CA TYR A 1212 13.32 -13.01 -35.81
C TYR A 1212 11.88 -13.39 -36.16
N LEU A 1213 11.66 -14.07 -37.30
CA LEU A 1213 10.33 -14.53 -37.71
C LEU A 1213 9.73 -15.51 -36.70
N ARG A 1214 10.54 -16.46 -36.21
CA ARG A 1214 10.14 -17.40 -35.16
C ARG A 1214 9.76 -16.68 -33.87
N GLY A 1215 10.61 -15.77 -33.38
CA GLY A 1215 10.35 -15.01 -32.14
C GLY A 1215 9.08 -14.15 -32.23
N ALA A 1216 8.84 -13.53 -33.38
CA ALA A 1216 7.61 -12.79 -33.64
C ALA A 1216 6.38 -13.69 -33.62
N THR A 1217 6.44 -14.87 -34.24
CA THR A 1217 5.33 -15.83 -34.26
C THR A 1217 4.99 -16.37 -32.88
N ILE A 1218 6.01 -16.61 -32.04
CA ILE A 1218 5.81 -17.04 -30.64
C ILE A 1218 5.11 -15.91 -29.85
N SER A 1219 5.58 -14.67 -30.00
CA SER A 1219 4.99 -13.50 -29.33
C SER A 1219 3.55 -13.22 -29.79
N HIS A 1220 3.26 -13.41 -31.07
CA HIS A 1220 1.91 -13.34 -31.63
C HIS A 1220 0.98 -14.40 -31.05
N GLY A 1221 1.48 -15.61 -30.78
CA GLY A 1221 0.73 -16.65 -30.08
C GLY A 1221 0.35 -16.30 -28.65
N ILE A 1222 1.21 -15.55 -27.93
CA ILE A 1222 0.90 -15.04 -26.59
C ILE A 1222 -0.23 -14.00 -26.66
N GLN A 1223 -0.21 -13.11 -27.67
CA GLN A 1223 -1.29 -12.15 -27.89
C GLN A 1223 -2.62 -12.86 -28.17
N ALA A 1224 -2.62 -13.85 -29.06
CA ALA A 1224 -3.80 -14.63 -29.40
C ALA A 1224 -4.46 -15.25 -28.15
N ARG A 1225 -3.66 -15.85 -27.25
CA ARG A 1225 -4.17 -16.40 -25.98
C ARG A 1225 -4.66 -15.31 -25.01
N SER A 1226 -4.03 -14.14 -25.01
CA SER A 1226 -4.45 -13.02 -24.17
C SER A 1226 -5.81 -12.46 -24.58
N ILE A 1227 -6.04 -12.30 -25.90
CA ILE A 1227 -7.30 -11.73 -26.40
C ILE A 1227 -8.46 -12.73 -26.34
N SER A 1228 -8.17 -14.04 -26.37
CA SER A 1228 -9.16 -15.10 -26.21
C SER A 1228 -9.48 -15.41 -24.74
N GLY A 1229 -8.95 -14.64 -23.78
CA GLY A 1229 -9.17 -14.83 -22.35
C GLY A 1229 -8.47 -16.05 -21.74
N GLN A 1230 -7.51 -16.64 -22.45
CA GLN A 1230 -6.77 -17.84 -22.04
C GLN A 1230 -5.42 -17.55 -21.36
N ALA A 1231 -5.00 -16.27 -21.27
CA ALA A 1231 -3.77 -15.88 -20.58
C ALA A 1231 -4.03 -15.38 -19.16
N SER A 1232 -3.15 -15.75 -18.22
CA SER A 1232 -3.25 -15.45 -16.79
C SER A 1232 -2.50 -14.19 -16.33
N SER A 1233 -2.01 -13.33 -17.24
CA SER A 1233 -1.18 -12.16 -16.88
C SER A 1233 -1.60 -10.85 -17.57
N ASP A 1234 -1.59 -9.73 -16.83
CA ASP A 1234 -2.00 -8.37 -17.26
C ASP A 1234 -1.03 -7.65 -18.23
N PHE A 1235 -0.07 -8.34 -18.86
CA PHE A 1235 0.99 -7.74 -19.69
C PHE A 1235 0.78 -7.82 -21.22
N GLY A 1236 -0.44 -8.14 -21.69
CA GLY A 1236 -0.71 -8.42 -23.12
C GLY A 1236 -0.29 -7.34 -24.12
N HIS A 1237 -0.29 -6.06 -23.74
CA HIS A 1237 0.07 -4.93 -24.61
C HIS A 1237 1.58 -4.87 -24.94
N LEU A 1238 2.46 -5.27 -24.03
CA LEU A 1238 3.92 -5.25 -24.23
C LEU A 1238 4.39 -6.24 -25.31
N TYR A 1239 3.61 -7.29 -25.57
CA TYR A 1239 3.91 -8.29 -26.59
C TYR A 1239 3.55 -7.82 -28.01
N PHE A 1240 2.64 -6.83 -28.16
CA PHE A 1240 2.28 -6.24 -29.46
C PHE A 1240 3.46 -5.51 -30.09
N ASP A 1241 4.12 -4.64 -29.32
CA ASP A 1241 5.24 -3.85 -29.81
C ASP A 1241 6.46 -4.72 -30.14
N LYS A 1242 6.74 -5.74 -29.31
CA LYS A 1242 7.85 -6.68 -29.53
C LYS A 1242 7.70 -7.51 -30.81
N THR A 1243 6.47 -7.92 -31.13
CA THR A 1243 6.19 -8.71 -32.34
C THR A 1243 6.48 -7.92 -33.61
N LYS A 1244 6.06 -6.65 -33.65
CA LYS A 1244 6.32 -5.76 -34.79
C LYS A 1244 7.81 -5.45 -34.93
N GLN A 1245 8.48 -5.07 -33.84
CA GLN A 1245 9.91 -4.74 -33.85
C GLN A 1245 10.79 -5.89 -34.38
N ALA A 1246 10.50 -7.13 -33.97
CA ALA A 1246 11.22 -8.31 -34.47
C ALA A 1246 11.01 -8.51 -35.98
N MET A 1247 9.78 -8.34 -36.47
CA MET A 1247 9.48 -8.47 -37.90
C MET A 1247 10.04 -7.34 -38.76
N ASP A 1248 10.09 -6.11 -38.24
CA ASP A 1248 10.74 -4.97 -38.89
C ASP A 1248 12.24 -5.22 -39.05
N ALA A 1249 12.90 -5.72 -38.01
CA ALA A 1249 14.31 -6.10 -38.07
C ALA A 1249 14.56 -7.22 -39.09
N ALA A 1250 13.69 -8.24 -39.14
CA ALA A 1250 13.78 -9.30 -40.13
C ALA A 1250 13.65 -8.76 -41.56
N PHE A 1251 12.65 -7.90 -41.80
CA PHE A 1251 12.37 -7.31 -43.09
C PHE A 1251 13.51 -6.38 -43.56
N GLN A 1252 14.06 -5.57 -42.66
CA GLN A 1252 15.18 -4.69 -42.98
C GLN A 1252 16.42 -5.49 -43.40
N ARG A 1253 16.71 -6.63 -42.74
CA ARG A 1253 17.80 -7.52 -43.14
C ARG A 1253 17.56 -8.14 -44.52
N VAL A 1254 16.34 -8.59 -44.81
CA VAL A 1254 15.96 -9.07 -46.15
C VAL A 1254 16.22 -8.01 -47.22
N LYS A 1255 15.83 -6.75 -46.96
CA LYS A 1255 16.07 -5.62 -47.87
C LYS A 1255 17.57 -5.41 -48.12
N ASN A 1256 18.37 -5.32 -47.06
CA ASN A 1256 19.82 -5.13 -47.16
C ASN A 1256 20.50 -6.25 -47.99
N LEU A 1257 20.07 -7.51 -47.83
CA LEU A 1257 20.63 -8.63 -48.59
C LEU A 1257 20.19 -8.64 -50.06
N ARG A 1258 18.97 -8.18 -50.37
CA ARG A 1258 18.51 -8.01 -51.76
C ARG A 1258 19.29 -6.90 -52.47
N GLU A 1259 19.57 -5.78 -51.78
CA GLU A 1259 20.37 -4.67 -52.30
C GLU A 1259 21.85 -5.06 -52.52
N LYS A 1260 22.43 -5.89 -51.64
CA LYS A 1260 23.77 -6.47 -51.87
C LYS A 1260 23.84 -7.41 -53.08
N LYS A 1261 22.75 -8.13 -53.40
CA LYS A 1261 22.67 -8.98 -54.62
C LYS A 1261 22.54 -8.18 -55.92
N THR A 1262 21.87 -7.02 -55.90
CA THR A 1262 21.74 -6.16 -57.09
C THR A 1262 22.96 -5.26 -57.33
N GLY A 1263 23.80 -5.04 -56.32
CA GLY A 1263 25.08 -4.31 -56.44
C GLY A 1263 26.25 -5.11 -57.04
N GLY A 1264 26.12 -6.44 -57.18
CA GLY A 1264 27.14 -7.32 -57.76
C GLY A 1264 27.23 -7.31 -59.30
N ASN A 1265 26.43 -6.48 -59.97
CA ASN A 1265 26.47 -6.28 -61.43
C ASN A 1265 26.71 -4.80 -61.79
N LYS A 1266 27.58 -4.14 -61.03
CA LYS A 1266 28.31 -2.93 -61.43
C LYS A 1266 29.80 -3.10 -61.12
N LEU A 1267 30.46 -3.89 -61.97
CA LEU A 1267 31.62 -3.37 -62.71
C LEU A 1267 31.10 -2.93 -64.08
#